data_AF-A0A793D8Q0-F1
#
_entry.id   AF-A0A793D8Q0-F1
#
_cell.length_a   1.000
_cell.length_b   1.000
_cell.length_c   1.000
_cell.angle_alpha   90.00
_cell.angle_beta   90.00
_cell.angle_gamma   90.00
#
_symmetry.space_group_name_H-M   'P 1'
#
loop_
_entity.id
_entity.type
_entity.pdbx_description
1 polymer ?
#
loop_
_entity_poly.entity_id
_entity_poly.type
_entity_poly.pdbx_seq_one_letter_code
_entity_poly.pdbx_strand_id
1 'polypeptide(L)'
;MGKGGGKGHTPREAKDNLKSTQMMSVIDAIGEGPVEGPVKGLQSILVNKTPLTDTDGNPVIHGVTAVWRAGEQEQTPPEGFESSGAETALGVEVTKAKPVTRTITSANIDRLRVTFGVQSLVETTSKGDRNPSSVRLLIQLERNGNWVTEKDVTINGKTTSQYLTSVILNNLPERPFNIRVVRVTADSTTDQLQNRTLWSSYTEIIDVKQCYPNTAIVGLQVDAEQFGGQQMVVNYHIRGRIIQVPSNYDPEKRTYSGIWDGSLKPAYSNNPAWCLWDMLTHPRYGMGKRLGAADVDKWALYAIGQYCDQTVPDGFGGTEPRMTFNAYLSQQRKVWDVLGDFCSAMRCMPVWNGQTLTFVQDRPSDVVWPYTNSDVVVDDNGVGFRYSFSALKDRHTAVEVNYTDPQNGWQTSTELVEDPDAILRYGRNLLKVDAFGCTSRGQAHRAGLWVIKTELLETQTVDFTLGSQGLRHTPGDIIEICDNDYAGTLTGGRILSIDAASRTLTLDREVTLPEAGTSTVNLINGSGKPVRVDITAHPAPDRIQVSVLPDGVATYGVWGLSLPSLRRRLFRCVSIRENTDGTFAITAVQHVPEKEAIVDNGARFEPMSGSLNSVIPPAVQHLTVEVSASDGQYLALAKWDTPRVVKGVRFSLRLTSGNGENSRLVTSALTADTEHRFSGLPLGEYTLTVRAINSYGQQGEPATTTFRINAPAAPASIELTPGYFQITAVPVLAVYDPTVQYEFWFSEKRITDTAQVETSARYLGTGSQWSVSGPHIKP
;
A
#
# COMPACT_ATOMS: atom_id res chain seq x y z
N MET A 1 13.45 -36.93 -78.84
CA MET A 1 13.88 -35.52 -78.85
C MET A 1 12.76 -34.71 -78.21
N GLY A 2 12.92 -33.82 -77.24
CA GLY A 2 14.06 -33.31 -76.52
C GLY A 2 13.55 -32.40 -75.37
N LYS A 3 14.38 -32.28 -74.33
CA LYS A 3 14.57 -31.16 -73.39
C LYS A 3 13.39 -30.25 -73.02
N GLY A 4 13.14 -30.15 -71.72
CA GLY A 4 12.41 -29.05 -71.10
C GLY A 4 12.49 -29.06 -69.58
N GLY A 5 13.70 -29.16 -69.01
CA GLY A 5 13.93 -28.99 -67.57
C GLY A 5 13.64 -27.55 -67.15
N GLY A 6 12.41 -27.26 -66.75
CA GLY A 6 12.02 -26.00 -66.17
C GLY A 6 12.58 -25.88 -64.76
N LYS A 7 13.46 -24.89 -64.52
CA LYS A 7 13.87 -24.49 -63.18
C LYS A 7 12.63 -24.20 -62.33
N GLY A 8 12.48 -24.89 -61.20
CA GLY A 8 11.45 -24.58 -60.20
C GLY A 8 11.60 -23.13 -59.75
N HIS A 9 10.54 -22.34 -59.89
CA HIS A 9 10.47 -20.97 -59.40
C HIS A 9 10.19 -21.01 -57.90
N THR A 10 11.10 -20.49 -57.08
CA THR A 10 10.87 -20.31 -55.65
C THR A 10 10.06 -19.01 -55.46
N PRO A 11 8.85 -19.07 -54.88
CA PRO A 11 8.04 -17.89 -54.63
C PRO A 11 8.78 -16.83 -53.82
N ARG A 12 8.70 -15.57 -54.25
CA ARG A 12 9.30 -14.42 -53.58
C ARG A 12 8.24 -13.63 -52.82
N GLU A 13 8.50 -13.35 -51.55
CA GLU A 13 7.68 -12.45 -50.75
C GLU A 13 8.34 -11.07 -50.64
N ALA A 14 7.66 -10.03 -51.12
CA ALA A 14 8.06 -8.65 -50.84
C ALA A 14 7.87 -8.33 -49.35
N LYS A 15 8.73 -7.48 -48.78
CA LYS A 15 8.59 -7.03 -47.39
C LYS A 15 7.38 -6.12 -47.24
N ASP A 16 6.69 -6.21 -46.11
CA ASP A 16 5.65 -5.26 -45.76
C ASP A 16 6.29 -3.86 -45.58
N ASN A 17 5.72 -2.86 -46.23
CA ASN A 17 6.28 -1.51 -46.30
C ASN A 17 5.26 -0.40 -45.98
N LEU A 18 4.02 -0.77 -45.66
CA LEU A 18 3.00 0.14 -45.13
C LEU A 18 2.97 0.02 -43.61
N LYS A 19 3.26 1.13 -42.93
CA LYS A 19 3.22 1.23 -41.46
C LYS A 19 2.22 2.30 -41.04
N SER A 20 1.28 1.95 -40.17
CA SER A 20 0.31 2.90 -39.66
C SER A 20 1.00 3.85 -38.68
N THR A 21 0.97 5.16 -38.97
CA THR A 21 1.44 6.21 -38.07
C THR A 21 0.21 6.98 -37.59
N GLN A 22 -0.12 6.83 -36.31
CA GLN A 22 -1.19 7.59 -35.67
C GLN A 22 -0.62 8.26 -34.44
N MET A 23 -0.81 9.57 -34.30
CA MET A 23 -0.42 10.28 -33.09
C MET A 23 -1.56 10.24 -32.08
N MET A 24 -1.30 9.68 -30.90
CA MET A 24 -2.15 9.80 -29.73
C MET A 24 -1.83 11.12 -29.03
N SER A 25 -2.85 11.85 -28.61
CA SER A 25 -2.73 13.11 -27.88
C SER A 25 -3.65 13.05 -26.66
N VAL A 26 -3.11 13.16 -25.46
CA VAL A 26 -3.83 13.06 -24.18
C VAL A 26 -3.45 14.20 -23.26
N ILE A 27 -4.42 14.72 -22.51
CA ILE A 27 -4.18 15.60 -21.36
C ILE A 27 -4.62 14.85 -20.11
N ASP A 28 -3.69 14.60 -19.20
CA ASP A 28 -3.95 14.04 -17.89
C ASP A 28 -4.07 15.15 -16.85
N ALA A 29 -5.18 15.16 -16.11
CA ALA A 29 -5.35 16.00 -14.94
C ALA A 29 -4.67 15.34 -13.73
N ILE A 30 -3.61 15.99 -13.25
CA ILE A 30 -2.76 15.46 -12.17
C ILE A 30 -3.36 15.76 -10.81
N GLY A 31 -3.93 16.96 -10.64
CA GLY A 31 -4.57 17.36 -9.39
C GLY A 31 -4.73 18.87 -9.26
N GLU A 32 -5.07 19.30 -8.05
CA GLU A 32 -5.25 20.71 -7.73
C GLU A 32 -3.92 21.44 -7.61
N GLY A 33 -3.77 22.51 -8.40
CA GLY A 33 -2.58 23.37 -8.41
C GLY A 33 -2.63 24.55 -7.43
N PRO A 34 -1.55 25.34 -7.36
CA PRO A 34 -0.29 25.11 -8.07
C PRO A 34 0.52 23.95 -7.45
N VAL A 35 1.10 23.11 -8.30
CA VAL A 35 1.97 21.98 -7.95
C VAL A 35 3.41 22.32 -8.30
N GLU A 36 4.36 21.99 -7.42
CA GLU A 36 5.79 22.28 -7.59
C GLU A 36 6.37 21.64 -8.86
N GLY A 37 5.91 20.43 -9.17
CA GLY A 37 6.11 19.82 -10.47
C GLY A 37 7.02 18.59 -10.47
N PRO A 38 7.45 18.13 -11.65
CA PRO A 38 8.21 16.89 -11.81
C PRO A 38 9.55 16.94 -11.07
N VAL A 39 9.86 15.90 -10.26
CA VAL A 39 11.05 15.90 -9.38
C VAL A 39 12.36 16.06 -10.15
N LYS A 40 12.43 15.47 -11.36
CA LYS A 40 13.57 15.48 -12.27
C LYS A 40 13.17 15.89 -13.70
N GLY A 41 12.25 16.86 -13.84
CA GLY A 41 11.74 17.26 -15.16
C GLY A 41 11.09 16.10 -15.92
N LEU A 42 11.32 16.03 -17.24
CA LEU A 42 10.71 15.02 -18.12
C LEU A 42 11.09 13.57 -17.79
N GLN A 43 12.25 13.33 -17.16
CA GLN A 43 12.65 12.01 -16.67
C GLN A 43 11.64 11.43 -15.66
N SER A 44 10.89 12.30 -14.98
CA SER A 44 9.89 11.91 -13.99
C SER A 44 8.54 11.52 -14.61
N ILE A 45 8.41 11.60 -15.92
CA ILE A 45 7.28 11.07 -16.67
C ILE A 45 7.73 9.74 -17.25
N LEU A 46 7.06 8.66 -16.85
CA LEU A 46 7.39 7.32 -17.31
C LEU A 46 6.24 6.79 -18.15
N VAL A 47 6.55 6.29 -19.34
CA VAL A 47 5.59 5.58 -20.20
C VAL A 47 5.97 4.11 -20.19
N ASN A 48 5.04 3.25 -19.78
CA ASN A 48 5.27 1.82 -19.56
C ASN A 48 6.50 1.54 -18.67
N LYS A 49 6.66 2.34 -17.61
CA LYS A 49 7.80 2.31 -16.66
C LYS A 49 9.16 2.71 -17.25
N THR A 50 9.18 3.24 -18.48
CA THR A 50 10.39 3.81 -19.10
C THR A 50 10.34 5.33 -19.03
N PRO A 51 11.35 6.00 -18.45
CA PRO A 51 11.44 7.47 -18.45
C PRO A 51 11.42 8.05 -19.86
N LEU A 52 10.83 9.24 -20.04
CA LEU A 52 10.86 9.93 -21.34
C LEU A 52 12.27 10.36 -21.75
N THR A 53 13.08 10.79 -20.79
CA THR A 53 14.46 11.23 -21.02
C THR A 53 15.44 10.51 -20.08
N ASP A 54 16.70 10.43 -20.50
CA ASP A 54 17.79 10.00 -19.64
C ASP A 54 18.20 11.13 -18.67
N THR A 55 19.26 10.90 -17.90
CA THR A 55 19.78 11.88 -16.93
C THR A 55 20.39 13.12 -17.61
N ASP A 56 20.83 12.98 -18.86
CA ASP A 56 21.43 14.05 -19.66
C ASP A 56 20.37 14.85 -20.45
N GLY A 57 19.10 14.44 -20.37
CA GLY A 57 17.97 15.08 -21.04
C GLY A 57 17.72 14.59 -22.47
N ASN A 58 18.43 13.55 -22.93
CA ASN A 58 18.18 12.98 -24.25
C ASN A 58 16.90 12.14 -24.24
N PRO A 59 16.09 12.19 -25.31
CA PRO A 59 14.88 11.38 -25.41
C PRO A 59 15.23 9.89 -25.45
N VAL A 60 14.70 9.13 -24.50
CA VAL A 60 14.79 7.66 -24.43
C VAL A 60 13.68 7.04 -25.29
N ILE A 61 12.51 7.69 -25.33
CA ILE A 61 11.39 7.29 -26.18
C ILE A 61 11.25 8.32 -27.30
N HIS A 62 11.51 7.89 -28.54
CA HIS A 62 11.40 8.76 -29.70
C HIS A 62 9.92 9.01 -30.05
N GLY A 63 9.60 10.21 -30.54
CA GLY A 63 8.24 10.55 -30.97
C GLY A 63 7.26 10.83 -29.82
N VAL A 64 7.76 11.02 -28.59
CA VAL A 64 6.95 11.48 -27.45
C VAL A 64 7.27 12.94 -27.14
N THR A 65 6.23 13.77 -27.09
CA THR A 65 6.32 15.15 -26.62
C THR A 65 5.44 15.31 -25.38
N ALA A 66 5.97 15.95 -24.34
CA ALA A 66 5.26 16.18 -23.09
C ALA A 66 5.25 17.67 -22.74
N VAL A 67 4.10 18.17 -22.27
CA VAL A 67 3.92 19.54 -21.83
C VAL A 67 3.39 19.54 -20.41
N TRP A 68 4.13 20.17 -19.50
CA TRP A 68 3.72 20.35 -18.11
C TRP A 68 3.06 21.71 -17.90
N ARG A 69 2.09 21.73 -17.00
CA ARG A 69 1.42 22.93 -16.51
C ARG A 69 1.17 22.75 -15.02
N ALA A 70 1.70 23.66 -14.21
CA ALA A 70 1.70 23.56 -12.74
C ALA A 70 0.30 23.73 -12.11
N GLY A 71 -0.67 24.23 -12.87
CA GLY A 71 -2.00 24.55 -12.36
C GLY A 71 -2.02 25.86 -11.59
N GLU A 72 -1.36 26.89 -12.10
CA GLU A 72 -1.51 28.25 -11.59
C GLU A 72 -2.90 28.81 -11.95
N GLN A 73 -3.35 29.83 -11.21
CA GLN A 73 -4.60 30.53 -11.49
C GLN A 73 -4.55 31.19 -12.88
N GLU A 74 -3.44 31.84 -13.20
CA GLU A 74 -3.14 32.40 -14.52
C GLU A 74 -2.18 31.46 -15.24
N GLN A 75 -2.72 30.62 -16.13
CA GLN A 75 -1.93 29.63 -16.83
C GLN A 75 -2.23 29.62 -18.32
N THR A 76 -1.18 29.54 -19.13
CA THR A 76 -1.30 29.49 -20.59
C THR A 76 -1.79 28.13 -21.07
N PRO A 77 -2.54 28.07 -22.19
CA PRO A 77 -2.92 26.81 -22.82
C PRO A 77 -1.70 25.92 -23.08
N PRO A 78 -1.82 24.59 -22.95
CA PRO A 78 -0.77 23.65 -23.33
C PRO A 78 -0.50 23.71 -24.84
N GLU A 79 0.74 24.07 -25.20
CA GLU A 79 1.16 24.17 -26.60
C GLU A 79 1.12 22.79 -27.28
N GLY A 80 0.61 22.73 -28.52
CA GLY A 80 0.38 21.46 -29.22
C GLY A 80 -0.94 20.76 -28.88
N PHE A 81 -1.67 21.21 -27.85
CA PHE A 81 -2.98 20.69 -27.47
C PHE A 81 -4.10 21.71 -27.71
N GLU A 82 -4.03 22.38 -28.85
CA GLU A 82 -4.92 23.50 -29.21
C GLU A 82 -6.23 23.02 -29.87
N SER A 83 -6.56 21.73 -29.72
CA SER A 83 -7.75 21.16 -30.31
C SER A 83 -8.34 20.03 -29.48
N SER A 84 -9.67 20.03 -29.32
CA SER A 84 -10.43 18.94 -28.70
C SER A 84 -11.04 18.07 -29.80
N GLY A 85 -10.94 16.74 -29.68
CA GLY A 85 -11.43 15.80 -30.69
C GLY A 85 -12.43 14.79 -30.12
N ALA A 86 -13.59 14.63 -30.77
CA ALA A 86 -14.55 13.56 -30.48
C ALA A 86 -14.54 12.53 -31.62
N GLU A 87 -14.13 11.29 -31.34
CA GLU A 87 -14.04 10.22 -32.34
C GLU A 87 -15.32 9.38 -32.41
N THR A 88 -15.82 9.14 -33.63
CA THR A 88 -16.90 8.19 -33.91
C THR A 88 -16.32 7.00 -34.67
N ALA A 89 -16.35 5.82 -34.04
CA ALA A 89 -15.97 4.57 -34.68
C ALA A 89 -17.05 4.11 -35.67
N LEU A 90 -16.63 3.69 -36.86
CA LEU A 90 -17.49 3.19 -37.94
C LEU A 90 -17.20 1.72 -38.26
N GLY A 91 -15.95 1.40 -38.57
CA GLY A 91 -15.53 0.04 -38.96
C GLY A 91 -16.20 -0.51 -40.21
N VAL A 92 -16.63 0.34 -41.15
CA VAL A 92 -17.43 -0.07 -42.31
C VAL A 92 -16.55 -0.30 -43.54
N GLU A 93 -16.77 -1.40 -44.25
CA GLU A 93 -16.12 -1.65 -45.53
C GLU A 93 -16.60 -0.67 -46.61
N VAL A 94 -15.66 -0.12 -47.36
CA VAL A 94 -15.95 0.72 -48.54
C VAL A 94 -15.74 -0.14 -49.78
N THR A 95 -16.79 -0.34 -50.58
CA THR A 95 -16.68 -1.04 -51.87
C THR A 95 -16.84 -0.06 -53.02
N LYS A 96 -16.39 -0.42 -54.21
CA LYS A 96 -16.52 0.45 -55.39
C LYS A 96 -17.98 0.74 -55.74
N ALA A 97 -18.86 -0.24 -55.55
CA ALA A 97 -20.28 -0.10 -55.86
C ALA A 97 -21.06 0.73 -54.82
N LYS A 98 -20.60 0.77 -53.55
CA LYS A 98 -21.31 1.41 -52.45
C LYS A 98 -20.41 2.38 -51.69
N PRO A 99 -20.41 3.68 -52.07
CA PRO A 99 -19.85 4.72 -51.23
C PRO A 99 -20.50 4.74 -49.85
N VAL A 100 -19.70 4.93 -48.80
CA VAL A 100 -20.21 5.05 -47.44
C VAL A 100 -20.38 6.53 -47.12
N THR A 101 -21.59 6.94 -46.74
CA THR A 101 -21.95 8.34 -46.43
C THR A 101 -22.29 8.52 -44.94
N ARG A 102 -21.91 9.64 -44.35
CA ARG A 102 -22.25 10.06 -42.98
C ARG A 102 -22.62 11.53 -42.95
N THR A 103 -23.54 11.89 -42.05
CA THR A 103 -23.96 13.28 -41.82
C THR A 103 -23.28 13.79 -40.57
N ILE A 104 -22.64 14.95 -40.69
CA ILE A 104 -22.00 15.64 -39.57
C ILE A 104 -22.94 16.75 -39.11
N THR A 105 -23.28 16.75 -37.82
CA THR A 105 -24.29 17.64 -37.24
C THR A 105 -23.75 18.57 -36.15
N SER A 106 -22.57 18.28 -35.62
CA SER A 106 -21.95 19.06 -34.54
C SER A 106 -21.67 20.51 -34.96
N ALA A 107 -22.22 21.46 -34.19
CA ALA A 107 -22.28 22.87 -34.57
C ALA A 107 -20.91 23.56 -34.60
N ASN A 108 -20.00 23.19 -33.68
CA ASN A 108 -18.79 23.96 -33.37
C ASN A 108 -17.48 23.29 -33.83
N ILE A 109 -17.52 22.44 -34.87
CA ILE A 109 -16.32 21.74 -35.36
C ILE A 109 -15.54 22.60 -36.36
N ASP A 110 -14.23 22.70 -36.22
CA ASP A 110 -13.36 23.45 -37.12
C ASP A 110 -12.74 22.53 -38.18
N ARG A 111 -12.40 21.30 -37.79
CA ARG A 111 -11.75 20.31 -38.65
C ARG A 111 -12.38 18.94 -38.51
N LEU A 112 -12.27 18.12 -39.56
CA LEU A 112 -12.69 16.72 -39.54
C LEU A 112 -11.52 15.83 -39.92
N ARG A 113 -11.10 14.94 -39.02
CA ARG A 113 -10.13 13.89 -39.34
C ARG A 113 -10.88 12.65 -39.79
N VAL A 114 -10.50 12.08 -40.93
CA VAL A 114 -11.11 10.85 -41.46
C VAL A 114 -10.06 9.77 -41.46
N THR A 115 -10.30 8.67 -40.73
CA THR A 115 -9.38 7.54 -40.59
C THR A 115 -9.89 6.36 -41.39
N PHE A 116 -9.10 5.89 -42.36
CA PHE A 116 -9.47 4.86 -43.31
C PHE A 116 -8.25 4.03 -43.70
N GLY A 117 -8.45 2.94 -44.42
CA GLY A 117 -7.34 2.08 -44.80
C GLY A 117 -7.76 0.78 -45.44
N VAL A 118 -6.94 -0.25 -45.22
CA VAL A 118 -7.09 -1.59 -45.80
C VAL A 118 -6.88 -2.66 -44.73
N GLN A 119 -7.61 -3.77 -44.80
CA GLN A 119 -7.38 -4.92 -43.90
C GLN A 119 -6.10 -5.69 -44.26
N SER A 120 -5.79 -5.75 -45.55
CA SER A 120 -4.52 -6.19 -46.10
C SER A 120 -4.38 -5.60 -47.51
N LEU A 121 -3.15 -5.49 -48.01
CA LEU A 121 -2.86 -5.03 -49.36
C LEU A 121 -1.75 -5.86 -49.95
N VAL A 122 -2.11 -6.82 -50.80
CA VAL A 122 -1.14 -7.73 -51.44
C VAL A 122 -1.72 -8.30 -52.72
N GLU A 123 -0.87 -8.46 -53.73
CA GLU A 123 -1.19 -9.19 -54.96
C GLU A 123 -0.31 -10.43 -55.05
N THR A 124 -0.92 -11.60 -55.25
CA THR A 124 -0.27 -12.90 -55.35
C THR A 124 -0.32 -13.36 -56.81
N THR A 125 0.84 -13.54 -57.43
CA THR A 125 0.91 -14.02 -58.82
C THR A 125 0.56 -15.51 -58.90
N SER A 126 0.24 -16.00 -60.10
CA SER A 126 0.03 -17.43 -60.37
C SER A 126 1.24 -18.33 -60.05
N LYS A 127 2.42 -17.73 -59.85
CA LYS A 127 3.66 -18.42 -59.43
C LYS A 127 3.92 -18.33 -57.92
N GLY A 128 3.00 -17.76 -57.14
CA GLY A 128 3.09 -17.63 -55.69
C GLY A 128 3.85 -16.39 -55.19
N ASP A 129 4.32 -15.49 -56.07
CA ASP A 129 5.02 -14.28 -55.63
C ASP A 129 4.04 -13.29 -55.01
N ARG A 130 4.38 -12.72 -53.85
CA ARG A 130 3.56 -11.73 -53.13
C ARG A 130 4.12 -10.33 -53.31
N ASN A 131 3.43 -9.51 -54.10
CA ASN A 131 3.86 -8.18 -54.53
C ASN A 131 3.02 -7.06 -53.87
N PRO A 132 3.54 -5.83 -53.82
CA PRO A 132 2.78 -4.63 -53.49
C PRO A 132 1.58 -4.43 -54.42
N SER A 133 0.51 -3.86 -53.89
CA SER A 133 -0.66 -3.43 -54.68
C SER A 133 -1.06 -2.00 -54.30
N SER A 134 -2.12 -1.47 -54.91
CA SER A 134 -2.60 -0.13 -54.59
C SER A 134 -4.12 -0.02 -54.59
N VAL A 135 -4.64 0.86 -53.73
CA VAL A 135 -6.04 1.28 -53.75
C VAL A 135 -6.14 2.79 -53.68
N ARG A 136 -7.01 3.34 -54.53
CA ARG A 136 -7.37 4.76 -54.55
C ARG A 136 -8.76 4.99 -53.96
N LEU A 137 -8.83 5.92 -53.01
CA LEU A 137 -10.01 6.36 -52.28
C LEU A 137 -10.19 7.87 -52.45
N LEU A 138 -11.42 8.33 -52.59
CA LEU A 138 -11.79 9.75 -52.59
C LEU A 138 -12.60 10.05 -51.34
N ILE A 139 -12.27 11.16 -50.68
CA ILE A 139 -13.03 11.68 -49.54
C ILE A 139 -13.71 12.94 -50.03
N GLN A 140 -15.04 12.92 -49.99
CA GLN A 140 -15.87 13.93 -50.61
C GLN A 140 -16.82 14.55 -49.59
N LEU A 141 -17.01 15.86 -49.70
CA LEU A 141 -18.01 16.61 -48.94
C LEU A 141 -19.13 17.02 -49.89
N GLU A 142 -20.36 16.99 -49.39
CA GLU A 142 -21.50 17.55 -50.09
C GLU A 142 -21.51 19.07 -49.93
N ARG A 143 -21.53 19.79 -51.06
CA ARG A 143 -21.63 21.24 -51.12
C ARG A 143 -22.70 21.61 -52.14
N ASN A 144 -23.71 22.35 -51.70
CA ASN A 144 -24.80 22.82 -52.57
C ASN A 144 -25.44 21.67 -53.39
N GLY A 145 -25.64 20.49 -52.77
CA GLY A 145 -26.21 19.30 -53.40
C GLY A 145 -25.28 18.53 -54.36
N ASN A 146 -24.00 18.94 -54.48
CA ASN A 146 -23.00 18.27 -55.30
C ASN A 146 -21.87 17.69 -54.45
N TRP A 147 -21.31 16.57 -54.88
CA TRP A 147 -20.17 15.95 -54.22
C TRP A 147 -18.85 16.52 -54.73
N VAL A 148 -18.08 17.12 -53.82
CA VAL A 148 -16.76 17.71 -54.11
C VAL A 148 -15.67 16.86 -53.46
N THR A 149 -14.66 16.45 -54.22
CA THR A 149 -13.50 15.73 -53.69
C THR A 149 -12.59 16.68 -52.93
N GLU A 150 -12.47 16.47 -51.62
CA GLU A 150 -11.55 17.23 -50.77
C GLU A 150 -10.16 16.57 -50.69
N LYS A 151 -10.12 15.23 -50.70
CA LYS A 151 -8.89 14.45 -50.70
C LYS A 151 -8.99 13.28 -51.66
N ASP A 152 -7.91 13.07 -52.40
CA ASP A 152 -7.71 11.96 -53.32
C ASP A 152 -6.48 11.20 -52.83
N VAL A 153 -6.69 9.98 -52.33
CA VAL A 153 -5.70 9.24 -51.58
C VAL A 153 -5.43 7.92 -52.28
N THR A 154 -4.16 7.65 -52.58
CA THR A 154 -3.73 6.35 -53.08
C THR A 154 -2.83 5.69 -52.04
N ILE A 155 -3.30 4.56 -51.49
CA ILE A 155 -2.50 3.68 -50.63
C ILE A 155 -1.76 2.73 -51.56
N ASN A 156 -0.41 2.75 -51.55
CA ASN A 156 0.43 1.93 -52.40
C ASN A 156 1.49 1.20 -51.56
N GLY A 157 1.52 -0.12 -51.62
CA GLY A 157 2.48 -0.93 -50.89
C GLY A 157 2.01 -2.36 -50.65
N LYS A 158 2.75 -3.08 -49.81
CA LYS A 158 2.38 -4.40 -49.30
C LYS A 158 2.17 -4.33 -47.80
N THR A 159 1.06 -4.90 -47.33
CA THR A 159 0.84 -5.22 -45.92
C THR A 159 0.01 -6.48 -45.80
N THR A 160 0.37 -7.35 -44.87
CA THR A 160 -0.40 -8.55 -44.53
C THR A 160 -1.34 -8.36 -43.34
N SER A 161 -1.20 -7.23 -42.64
CA SER A 161 -2.06 -6.79 -41.53
C SER A 161 -2.81 -5.51 -41.87
N GLN A 162 -3.77 -5.13 -41.02
CA GLN A 162 -4.54 -3.92 -41.18
C GLN A 162 -3.63 -2.69 -41.19
N TYR A 163 -3.81 -1.85 -42.21
CA TYR A 163 -3.14 -0.56 -42.33
C TYR A 163 -4.17 0.55 -42.31
N LEU A 164 -4.03 1.48 -41.37
CA LEU A 164 -4.85 2.69 -41.26
C LEU A 164 -4.01 3.94 -41.51
N THR A 165 -4.61 4.93 -42.13
CA THR A 165 -4.09 6.28 -42.29
C THR A 165 -5.23 7.28 -42.06
N SER A 166 -4.90 8.57 -41.93
CA SER A 166 -5.92 9.60 -41.77
C SER A 166 -5.60 10.85 -42.58
N VAL A 167 -6.64 11.60 -42.93
CA VAL A 167 -6.51 12.94 -43.51
C VAL A 167 -7.35 13.92 -42.73
N ILE A 168 -6.91 15.19 -42.70
CA ILE A 168 -7.65 16.28 -42.07
C ILE A 168 -8.31 17.13 -43.16
N LEU A 169 -9.60 17.43 -42.96
CA LEU A 169 -10.41 18.34 -43.75
C LEU A 169 -10.61 19.63 -42.94
N ASN A 170 -10.20 20.78 -43.49
CA ASN A 170 -10.25 22.06 -42.77
C ASN A 170 -11.41 22.96 -43.23
N ASN A 171 -11.78 22.92 -44.51
CA ASN A 171 -12.78 23.83 -45.07
C ASN A 171 -14.19 23.21 -44.98
N LEU A 172 -14.74 23.02 -43.78
CA LEU A 172 -16.01 22.30 -43.64
C LEU A 172 -17.22 23.14 -44.16
N PRO A 173 -18.23 22.53 -44.83
CA PRO A 173 -19.45 23.22 -45.22
C PRO A 173 -20.29 23.66 -44.01
N GLU A 174 -21.33 24.46 -44.27
CA GLU A 174 -22.33 24.77 -43.25
C GLU A 174 -23.00 23.49 -42.74
N ARG A 175 -23.22 23.43 -41.43
CA ARG A 175 -23.78 22.26 -40.76
C ARG A 175 -25.31 22.28 -40.87
N PRO A 176 -25.98 21.11 -41.04
CA PRO A 176 -25.37 19.80 -41.23
C PRO A 176 -24.84 19.61 -42.65
N PHE A 177 -23.76 18.85 -42.80
CA PHE A 177 -23.23 18.47 -44.11
C PHE A 177 -22.96 16.98 -44.19
N ASN A 178 -22.98 16.43 -45.41
CA ASN A 178 -22.66 15.03 -45.64
C ASN A 178 -21.22 14.86 -46.09
N ILE A 179 -20.59 13.78 -45.62
CA ILE A 179 -19.29 13.30 -46.03
C ILE A 179 -19.42 11.88 -46.55
N ARG A 180 -18.66 11.52 -47.59
CA ARG A 180 -18.53 10.14 -48.02
C ARG A 180 -17.12 9.74 -48.38
N VAL A 181 -16.84 8.46 -48.20
CA VAL A 181 -15.63 7.79 -48.71
C VAL A 181 -16.02 6.94 -49.91
N VAL A 182 -15.38 7.18 -51.04
CA VAL A 182 -15.63 6.50 -52.32
C VAL A 182 -14.38 5.72 -52.72
N ARG A 183 -14.55 4.44 -53.04
CA ARG A 183 -13.46 3.64 -53.61
C ARG A 183 -13.47 3.73 -55.14
N VAL A 184 -12.33 4.01 -55.74
CA VAL A 184 -12.16 4.10 -57.21
C VAL A 184 -11.62 2.80 -57.80
N THR A 185 -10.65 2.19 -57.12
CA THR A 185 -10.05 0.91 -57.50
C THR A 185 -11.08 -0.21 -57.43
N ALA A 186 -11.05 -1.14 -58.39
CA ALA A 186 -11.96 -2.29 -58.39
C ALA A 186 -11.85 -3.12 -57.10
N ASP A 187 -12.99 -3.64 -56.64
CA ASP A 187 -13.03 -4.62 -55.55
C ASP A 187 -12.36 -5.91 -56.01
N SER A 188 -11.73 -6.63 -55.09
CA SER A 188 -11.13 -7.92 -55.44
C SER A 188 -12.21 -8.95 -55.77
N THR A 189 -11.98 -9.71 -56.85
CA THR A 189 -12.81 -10.84 -57.27
C THR A 189 -12.12 -12.19 -57.06
N THR A 190 -10.87 -12.20 -56.56
CA THR A 190 -10.05 -13.40 -56.36
C THR A 190 -9.26 -13.34 -55.07
N ASP A 191 -8.91 -14.49 -54.49
CA ASP A 191 -8.03 -14.54 -53.30
C ASP A 191 -6.59 -14.10 -53.59
N GLN A 192 -6.22 -14.01 -54.88
CA GLN A 192 -4.91 -13.55 -55.32
C GLN A 192 -4.70 -12.06 -55.06
N LEU A 193 -5.76 -11.25 -55.10
CA LEU A 193 -5.69 -9.82 -54.79
C LEU A 193 -6.40 -9.57 -53.46
N GLN A 194 -5.68 -9.09 -52.45
CA GLN A 194 -6.27 -8.64 -51.21
C GLN A 194 -6.14 -7.13 -51.15
N ASN A 195 -7.29 -6.43 -51.15
CA ASN A 195 -7.32 -4.97 -51.19
C ASN A 195 -8.60 -4.42 -50.52
N ARG A 196 -9.07 -5.12 -49.48
CA ARG A 196 -10.33 -4.81 -48.80
C ARG A 196 -10.20 -3.50 -48.04
N THR A 197 -10.96 -2.48 -48.44
CA THR A 197 -10.84 -1.12 -47.89
C THR A 197 -11.88 -0.83 -46.83
N LEU A 198 -11.51 -0.06 -45.82
CA LEU A 198 -12.35 0.23 -44.67
C LEU A 198 -12.31 1.72 -44.32
N TRP A 199 -13.45 2.26 -43.90
CA TRP A 199 -13.53 3.52 -43.17
C TRP A 199 -13.62 3.18 -41.68
N SER A 200 -12.52 3.46 -40.96
CA SER A 200 -12.37 3.10 -39.55
C SER A 200 -13.19 4.02 -38.66
N SER A 201 -12.97 5.33 -38.78
CA SER A 201 -13.57 6.34 -37.91
C SER A 201 -13.50 7.73 -38.52
N TYR A 202 -14.21 8.69 -37.92
CA TYR A 202 -13.94 10.11 -38.11
C TYR A 202 -13.89 10.82 -36.75
N THR A 203 -13.05 11.84 -36.65
CA THR A 203 -12.90 12.67 -35.45
C THR A 203 -13.34 14.09 -35.77
N GLU A 204 -14.33 14.56 -35.03
CA GLU A 204 -14.79 15.95 -35.03
C GLU A 204 -13.86 16.78 -34.14
N ILE A 205 -13.15 17.74 -34.74
CA ILE A 205 -12.10 18.50 -34.05
C ILE A 205 -12.55 19.96 -33.91
N ILE A 206 -12.48 20.48 -32.69
CA ILE A 206 -12.70 21.89 -32.33
C ILE A 206 -11.33 22.50 -32.00
N ASP A 207 -10.95 23.55 -32.70
CA ASP A 207 -9.71 24.29 -32.49
C ASP A 207 -9.92 25.33 -31.37
N VAL A 208 -9.83 24.88 -30.12
CA VAL A 208 -9.97 25.72 -28.94
C VAL A 208 -8.73 25.63 -28.06
N LYS A 209 -8.15 26.79 -27.75
CA LYS A 209 -7.09 26.90 -26.75
C LYS A 209 -7.71 26.94 -25.36
N GLN A 210 -7.79 25.78 -24.70
CA GLN A 210 -8.32 25.70 -23.35
C GLN A 210 -7.23 26.00 -22.32
N CYS A 211 -7.52 26.92 -21.39
CA CYS A 211 -6.77 27.06 -20.16
C CYS A 211 -7.41 26.17 -19.08
N TYR A 212 -6.56 25.61 -18.21
CA TYR A 212 -6.98 24.81 -17.05
C TYR A 212 -6.53 25.51 -15.77
N PRO A 213 -7.22 26.59 -15.35
CA PRO A 213 -6.81 27.37 -14.19
C PRO A 213 -6.89 26.50 -12.94
N ASN A 214 -5.87 26.60 -12.09
CA ASN A 214 -5.78 25.88 -10.82
C ASN A 214 -5.74 24.34 -10.91
N THR A 215 -5.56 23.76 -12.10
CA THR A 215 -5.43 22.31 -12.31
C THR A 215 -4.08 22.03 -12.93
N ALA A 216 -3.27 21.23 -12.24
CA ALA A 216 -2.01 20.74 -12.77
C ALA A 216 -2.31 19.68 -13.83
N ILE A 217 -1.70 19.83 -15.02
CA ILE A 217 -1.92 18.92 -16.14
C ILE A 217 -0.61 18.51 -16.80
N VAL A 218 -0.62 17.31 -17.39
CA VAL A 218 0.41 16.86 -18.31
C VAL A 218 -0.26 16.57 -19.66
N GLY A 219 0.16 17.27 -20.71
CA GLY A 219 -0.16 16.91 -22.09
C GLY A 219 0.89 15.94 -22.63
N LEU A 220 0.47 14.81 -23.19
CA LEU A 220 1.34 13.84 -23.88
C LEU A 220 0.90 13.62 -25.32
N GLN A 221 1.83 13.80 -26.25
CA GLN A 221 1.70 13.40 -27.64
C GLN A 221 2.64 12.22 -27.90
N VAL A 222 2.11 11.14 -28.44
CA VAL A 222 2.80 9.86 -28.55
C VAL A 222 2.57 9.26 -29.93
N ASP A 223 3.65 8.92 -30.63
CA ASP A 223 3.56 8.17 -31.90
C ASP A 223 3.18 6.70 -31.63
N ALA A 224 2.07 6.25 -32.21
CA ALA A 224 1.56 4.89 -32.06
C ALA A 224 2.54 3.82 -32.59
N GLU A 225 3.49 4.17 -33.47
CA GLU A 225 4.52 3.22 -33.93
C GLU A 225 5.35 2.65 -32.76
N GLN A 226 5.51 3.41 -31.68
CA GLN A 226 6.34 3.02 -30.54
C GLN A 226 5.76 1.89 -29.68
N PHE A 227 4.44 1.65 -29.72
CA PHE A 227 3.76 0.82 -28.71
C PHE A 227 3.14 -0.47 -29.24
N GLY A 228 3.13 -0.72 -30.55
CA GLY A 228 2.83 -2.05 -31.11
C GLY A 228 1.53 -2.71 -30.63
N GLY A 229 0.50 -1.92 -30.29
CA GLY A 229 -0.78 -2.40 -29.76
C GLY A 229 -0.83 -2.66 -28.25
N GLN A 230 0.22 -2.36 -27.48
CA GLN A 230 0.21 -2.43 -26.01
C GLN A 230 -0.56 -1.25 -25.40
N GLN A 231 -1.28 -1.51 -24.32
CA GLN A 231 -1.93 -0.46 -23.53
C GLN A 231 -0.87 0.42 -22.88
N MET A 232 -0.92 1.73 -23.17
CA MET A 232 0.00 2.72 -22.61
C MET A 232 -0.37 3.04 -21.17
N VAL A 233 0.57 2.88 -20.25
CA VAL A 233 0.46 3.32 -18.85
C VAL A 233 1.43 4.47 -18.63
N VAL A 234 0.95 5.57 -18.06
CA VAL A 234 1.79 6.72 -17.72
C VAL A 234 1.89 6.87 -16.20
N ASN A 235 3.10 7.09 -15.70
CA ASN A 235 3.36 7.35 -14.29
C ASN A 235 4.08 8.70 -14.14
N TYR A 236 3.73 9.43 -13.08
CA TYR A 236 4.23 10.77 -12.79
C TYR A 236 4.91 10.79 -11.42
N HIS A 237 6.20 11.12 -11.37
CA HIS A 237 6.92 11.36 -10.13
C HIS A 237 7.06 12.87 -9.89
N ILE A 238 6.19 13.41 -9.04
CA ILE A 238 6.03 14.86 -8.85
C ILE A 238 6.20 15.25 -7.38
N ARG A 239 6.73 16.45 -7.14
CA ARG A 239 6.49 17.17 -5.90
C ARG A 239 5.07 17.71 -5.94
N GLY A 240 4.33 17.53 -4.85
CA GLY A 240 2.92 17.88 -4.73
C GLY A 240 2.64 19.38 -4.71
N ARG A 241 1.49 19.74 -4.13
CA ARG A 241 0.97 21.11 -4.11
C ARG A 241 1.89 22.08 -3.35
N ILE A 242 1.98 23.31 -3.83
CA ILE A 242 2.49 24.44 -3.07
C ILE A 242 1.43 24.84 -2.05
N ILE A 243 1.77 24.76 -0.77
CA ILE A 243 0.88 25.00 0.36
C ILE A 243 1.37 26.18 1.19
N GLN A 244 0.55 26.64 2.13
CA GLN A 244 0.95 27.68 3.07
C GLN A 244 1.74 27.07 4.24
N VAL A 245 2.98 27.53 4.42
CA VAL A 245 3.88 27.11 5.50
C VAL A 245 4.37 28.33 6.28
N PRO A 246 4.93 28.19 7.50
CA PRO A 246 5.47 29.31 8.27
C PRO A 246 6.50 30.10 7.47
N SER A 247 6.42 31.42 7.56
CA SER A 247 7.38 32.32 6.93
C SER A 247 8.83 32.00 7.30
N ASN A 248 9.06 31.53 8.54
CA ASN A 248 10.36 31.21 9.09
C ASN A 248 10.83 29.76 8.87
N TYR A 249 10.03 28.93 8.19
CA TYR A 249 10.32 27.53 7.89
C TYR A 249 10.97 27.37 6.51
N ASP A 250 12.07 26.62 6.44
CA ASP A 250 12.67 26.13 5.21
C ASP A 250 12.23 24.67 5.00
N PRO A 251 11.30 24.38 4.07
CA PRO A 251 10.75 23.04 3.89
C PRO A 251 11.71 22.05 3.23
N GLU A 252 12.73 22.52 2.51
CA GLU A 252 13.74 21.65 1.90
C GLU A 252 14.73 21.17 2.95
N LYS A 253 15.24 22.11 3.78
CA LYS A 253 16.16 21.77 4.87
C LYS A 253 15.46 21.29 6.14
N ARG A 254 14.15 21.48 6.23
CA ARG A 254 13.31 21.22 7.42
C ARG A 254 13.77 21.95 8.67
N THR A 255 14.15 23.21 8.51
CA THR A 255 14.67 24.05 9.61
C THR A 255 13.79 25.28 9.85
N TYR A 256 13.75 25.73 11.09
CA TYR A 256 12.97 26.89 11.54
C TYR A 256 13.93 27.95 12.08
N SER A 257 13.78 29.20 11.64
CA SER A 257 14.74 30.27 11.94
C SER A 257 14.09 31.43 12.72
N GLY A 258 14.61 31.74 13.90
CA GLY A 258 14.05 32.80 14.75
C GLY A 258 12.64 32.50 15.29
N ILE A 259 12.03 33.49 15.94
CA ILE A 259 10.67 33.39 16.49
C ILE A 259 9.67 33.60 15.35
N TRP A 260 8.72 32.68 15.22
CA TRP A 260 7.65 32.81 14.24
C TRP A 260 6.61 33.84 14.69
N ASP A 261 6.24 34.77 13.81
CA ASP A 261 5.24 35.82 14.04
C ASP A 261 3.81 35.39 13.67
N GLY A 262 3.63 34.15 13.21
CA GLY A 262 2.35 33.62 12.75
C GLY A 262 2.05 33.86 11.27
N SER A 263 2.95 34.50 10.50
CA SER A 263 2.78 34.72 9.06
C SER A 263 3.11 33.48 8.22
N LEU A 264 2.44 33.31 7.08
CA LEU A 264 2.62 32.16 6.19
C LEU A 264 3.20 32.60 4.84
N LYS A 265 3.89 31.68 4.16
CA LYS A 265 4.39 31.83 2.80
C LYS A 265 4.03 30.59 1.95
N PRO A 266 3.85 30.73 0.63
CA PRO A 266 3.68 29.60 -0.26
C PRO A 266 5.00 28.83 -0.43
N ALA A 267 4.98 27.51 -0.22
CA ALA A 267 6.07 26.61 -0.56
C ALA A 267 5.59 25.15 -0.68
N TYR A 268 6.30 24.32 -1.43
CA TYR A 268 6.12 22.87 -1.37
C TYR A 268 6.60 22.32 -0.02
N SER A 269 5.78 21.48 0.62
CA SER A 269 6.18 20.71 1.79
C SER A 269 5.39 19.41 1.86
N ASN A 270 6.03 18.36 2.36
CA ASN A 270 5.41 17.09 2.73
C ASN A 270 5.47 16.85 4.25
N ASN A 271 5.54 17.94 5.03
CA ASN A 271 5.31 17.90 6.47
C ASN A 271 3.79 17.79 6.72
N PRO A 272 3.30 16.73 7.39
CA PRO A 272 1.87 16.47 7.54
C PRO A 272 1.11 17.60 8.24
N ALA A 273 1.74 18.36 9.13
CA ALA A 273 1.06 19.46 9.83
C ALA A 273 0.62 20.57 8.87
N TRP A 274 1.49 20.92 7.93
CA TRP A 274 1.20 21.96 6.94
C TRP A 274 0.29 21.43 5.82
N CYS A 275 0.43 20.15 5.45
CA CYS A 275 -0.54 19.50 4.56
C CYS A 275 -1.95 19.48 5.17
N LEU A 276 -2.07 19.26 6.49
CA LEU A 276 -3.35 19.31 7.20
C LEU A 276 -3.89 20.75 7.28
N TRP A 277 -3.06 21.73 7.61
CA TRP A 277 -3.43 23.15 7.58
C TRP A 277 -4.07 23.52 6.23
N ASP A 278 -3.43 23.09 5.14
CA ASP A 278 -3.92 23.30 3.80
C ASP A 278 -5.29 22.66 3.55
N MET A 279 -5.45 21.40 3.93
CA MET A 279 -6.72 20.67 3.80
C MET A 279 -7.86 21.33 4.60
N LEU A 280 -7.56 21.91 5.77
CA LEU A 280 -8.57 22.55 6.62
C LEU A 280 -8.93 23.95 6.12
N THR A 281 -7.98 24.70 5.58
CA THR A 281 -8.18 26.13 5.27
C THR A 281 -8.44 26.41 3.79
N HIS A 282 -8.20 25.44 2.89
CA HIS A 282 -8.38 25.70 1.47
C HIS A 282 -9.87 25.71 1.05
N PRO A 283 -10.36 26.77 0.37
CA PRO A 283 -11.79 26.94 0.10
C PRO A 283 -12.35 26.03 -1.02
N ARG A 284 -11.48 25.44 -1.85
CA ARG A 284 -11.90 24.75 -3.08
C ARG A 284 -12.15 23.25 -2.89
N TYR A 285 -11.16 22.55 -2.35
CA TYR A 285 -11.20 21.10 -2.12
C TYR A 285 -11.18 20.72 -0.63
N GLY A 286 -10.90 21.68 0.25
CA GLY A 286 -10.78 21.50 1.69
C GLY A 286 -11.96 22.07 2.47
N MET A 287 -11.76 22.33 3.76
CA MET A 287 -12.78 22.89 4.64
C MET A 287 -12.85 24.41 4.66
N GLY A 288 -12.08 25.13 3.83
CA GLY A 288 -11.92 26.59 3.90
C GLY A 288 -13.20 27.42 3.73
N LYS A 289 -14.29 26.82 3.23
CA LYS A 289 -15.63 27.46 3.18
C LYS A 289 -16.39 27.39 4.51
N ARG A 290 -15.96 26.53 5.43
CA ARG A 290 -16.60 26.24 6.73
C ARG A 290 -15.70 26.58 7.91
N LEU A 291 -14.40 26.38 7.78
CA LEU A 291 -13.38 26.73 8.76
C LEU A 291 -12.49 27.81 8.17
N GLY A 292 -12.44 28.97 8.81
CA GLY A 292 -11.45 30.00 8.53
C GLY A 292 -10.10 29.67 9.16
N ALA A 293 -9.05 30.38 8.73
CA ALA A 293 -7.72 30.26 9.33
C ALA A 293 -7.70 30.60 10.83
N ALA A 294 -8.64 31.42 11.32
CA ALA A 294 -8.78 31.75 12.73
C ALA A 294 -9.40 30.61 13.56
N ASP A 295 -10.13 29.69 12.91
CA ASP A 295 -10.80 28.58 13.59
C ASP A 295 -9.87 27.37 13.78
N VAL A 296 -8.64 27.42 13.26
CA VAL A 296 -7.64 26.34 13.33
C VAL A 296 -6.43 26.83 14.13
N ASP A 297 -6.03 26.05 15.13
CA ASP A 297 -4.88 26.37 15.98
C ASP A 297 -3.55 26.14 15.23
N LYS A 298 -3.09 27.17 14.53
CA LYS A 298 -1.80 27.15 13.82
C LYS A 298 -0.59 27.01 14.75
N TRP A 299 -0.71 27.35 16.04
CA TRP A 299 0.39 27.28 16.99
C TRP A 299 0.63 25.85 17.44
N ALA A 300 -0.44 25.10 17.69
CA ALA A 300 -0.36 23.65 17.91
C ALA A 300 0.24 22.94 16.69
N LEU A 301 -0.24 23.25 15.48
CA LEU A 301 0.33 22.70 14.25
C LEU A 301 1.78 23.09 14.02
N TYR A 302 2.21 24.28 14.44
CA TYR A 302 3.61 24.69 14.37
C TYR A 302 4.51 23.81 15.24
N ALA A 303 4.11 23.55 16.50
CA ALA A 303 4.85 22.65 17.39
C ALA A 303 4.88 21.21 16.85
N ILE A 304 3.77 20.72 16.30
CA ILE A 304 3.68 19.40 15.65
C ILE A 304 4.56 19.35 14.39
N GLY A 305 4.57 20.42 13.58
CA GLY A 305 5.41 20.53 12.39
C GLY A 305 6.89 20.41 12.74
N GLN A 306 7.34 21.10 13.79
CA GLN A 306 8.71 20.97 14.31
C GLN A 306 9.01 19.55 14.78
N TYR A 307 8.05 18.89 15.44
CA TYR A 307 8.18 17.50 15.87
C TYR A 307 8.33 16.53 14.67
N CYS A 308 7.54 16.71 13.61
CA CYS A 308 7.61 15.88 12.40
C CYS A 308 8.95 16.03 11.66
N ASP A 309 9.56 17.21 11.73
CA ASP A 309 10.82 17.55 11.06
C ASP A 309 12.07 17.11 11.83
N GLN A 310 11.94 16.64 13.08
CA GLN A 310 13.10 16.14 13.84
C GLN A 310 13.72 14.94 13.15
N THR A 311 15.05 14.93 13.11
CA THR A 311 15.84 13.85 12.51
C THR A 311 15.89 12.64 13.44
N VAL A 312 15.53 11.46 12.93
CA VAL A 312 15.55 10.18 13.65
C VAL A 312 16.27 9.10 12.83
N PRO A 313 16.75 8.01 13.44
CA PRO A 313 17.34 6.89 12.70
C PRO A 313 16.39 6.31 11.64
N ASP A 314 16.91 6.09 10.43
CA ASP A 314 16.17 5.48 9.31
C ASP A 314 16.14 3.93 9.35
N GLY A 315 16.92 3.34 10.27
CA GLY A 315 17.12 1.91 10.42
C GLY A 315 18.21 1.30 9.53
N PHE A 316 18.71 2.01 8.52
CA PHE A 316 19.81 1.58 7.64
C PHE A 316 21.18 2.13 8.06
N GLY A 317 21.23 2.88 9.16
CA GLY A 317 22.44 3.53 9.68
C GLY A 317 22.54 5.02 9.31
N GLY A 318 21.55 5.56 8.60
CA GLY A 318 21.38 6.98 8.35
C GLY A 318 20.28 7.59 9.22
N THR A 319 19.76 8.73 8.76
CA THR A 319 18.69 9.44 9.44
C THR A 319 17.68 9.98 8.45
N GLU A 320 16.44 10.11 8.89
CA GLU A 320 15.33 10.69 8.12
C GLU A 320 14.48 11.61 9.01
N PRO A 321 13.64 12.49 8.44
CA PRO A 321 12.62 13.20 9.20
C PRO A 321 11.69 12.21 9.91
N ARG A 322 11.29 12.50 11.14
CA ARG A 322 10.44 11.61 11.94
C ARG A 322 9.17 11.21 11.19
N MET A 323 8.53 12.20 10.57
CA MET A 323 7.29 12.03 9.81
C MET A 323 7.34 12.78 8.49
N THR A 324 7.07 12.06 7.41
CA THR A 324 6.78 12.62 6.09
C THR A 324 5.42 12.14 5.62
N PHE A 325 4.78 12.93 4.75
CA PHE A 325 3.42 12.63 4.30
C PHE A 325 3.26 12.92 2.81
N ASN A 326 3.19 11.84 2.02
CA ASN A 326 3.04 11.88 0.57
C ASN A 326 1.79 11.08 0.19
N ALA A 327 0.65 11.76 0.15
CA ALA A 327 -0.64 11.16 -0.19
C ALA A 327 -1.29 11.89 -1.38
N TYR A 328 -2.10 11.16 -2.14
CA TYR A 328 -3.00 11.72 -3.14
C TYR A 328 -4.44 11.35 -2.79
N LEU A 329 -5.37 12.28 -2.98
CA LEU A 329 -6.79 12.10 -2.69
C LEU A 329 -7.55 12.13 -4.01
N SER A 330 -7.97 10.97 -4.50
CA SER A 330 -8.66 10.83 -5.80
C SER A 330 -10.19 10.78 -5.69
N GLN A 331 -10.72 10.59 -4.48
CA GLN A 331 -12.16 10.43 -4.24
C GLN A 331 -12.62 11.32 -3.09
N GLN A 332 -13.88 11.73 -3.16
CA GLN A 332 -14.52 12.45 -2.07
C GLN A 332 -14.70 11.52 -0.86
N ARG A 333 -14.20 11.95 0.30
CA ARG A 333 -14.28 11.20 1.56
C ARG A 333 -14.90 12.07 2.66
N LYS A 334 -15.37 11.43 3.72
CA LYS A 334 -15.85 12.17 4.91
C LYS A 334 -14.66 12.90 5.52
N VAL A 335 -14.89 14.15 5.88
CA VAL A 335 -13.87 15.03 6.48
C VAL A 335 -13.24 14.40 7.73
N TRP A 336 -14.05 13.80 8.61
CA TRP A 336 -13.54 13.18 9.84
C TRP A 336 -12.60 12.01 9.56
N ASP A 337 -12.84 11.24 8.48
CA ASP A 337 -11.96 10.13 8.09
C ASP A 337 -10.61 10.67 7.59
N VAL A 338 -10.63 11.71 6.74
CA VAL A 338 -9.41 12.35 6.22
C VAL A 338 -8.63 13.02 7.36
N LEU A 339 -9.32 13.71 8.27
CA LEU A 339 -8.70 14.30 9.46
C LEU A 339 -8.06 13.23 10.34
N GLY A 340 -8.72 12.09 10.52
CA GLY A 340 -8.19 10.92 11.21
C GLY A 340 -6.92 10.38 10.56
N ASP A 341 -6.85 10.33 9.23
CA ASP A 341 -5.65 9.89 8.50
C ASP A 341 -4.45 10.82 8.72
N PHE A 342 -4.65 12.15 8.66
CA PHE A 342 -3.60 13.12 8.97
C PHE A 342 -3.16 13.03 10.43
N CYS A 343 -4.13 12.94 11.34
CA CYS A 343 -3.88 12.90 12.78
C CYS A 343 -3.14 11.62 13.20
N SER A 344 -3.49 10.47 12.60
CA SER A 344 -2.80 9.20 12.86
C SER A 344 -1.34 9.25 12.41
N ALA A 345 -1.05 9.85 11.25
CA ALA A 345 0.32 10.04 10.75
C ALA A 345 1.17 10.92 11.68
N MET A 346 0.56 11.89 12.38
CA MET A 346 1.23 12.81 13.30
C MET A 346 1.19 12.36 14.76
N ARG A 347 0.50 11.25 15.07
CA ARG A 347 0.21 10.80 16.44
C ARG A 347 -0.49 11.88 17.27
N CYS A 348 -1.45 12.58 16.68
CA CYS A 348 -2.26 13.58 17.38
C CYS A 348 -3.75 13.26 17.32
N MET A 349 -4.53 13.96 18.14
CA MET A 349 -5.98 13.94 18.10
C MET A 349 -6.52 15.35 17.89
N PRO A 350 -7.53 15.54 17.01
CA PRO A 350 -8.19 16.82 16.85
C PRO A 350 -9.15 17.06 18.01
N VAL A 351 -9.10 18.25 18.63
CA VAL A 351 -9.94 18.64 19.76
C VAL A 351 -10.55 20.01 19.49
N TRP A 352 -11.85 20.14 19.74
CA TRP A 352 -12.48 21.45 19.78
C TRP A 352 -12.38 22.02 21.20
N ASN A 353 -11.58 23.08 21.39
CA ASN A 353 -11.36 23.66 22.73
C ASN A 353 -12.43 24.71 23.12
N GLY A 354 -13.49 24.85 22.33
CA GLY A 354 -14.54 25.87 22.50
C GLY A 354 -14.32 27.15 21.70
N GLN A 355 -13.12 27.38 21.16
CA GLN A 355 -12.79 28.54 20.32
C GLN A 355 -12.23 28.12 18.96
N THR A 356 -11.28 27.19 18.95
CA THR A 356 -10.58 26.71 17.76
C THR A 356 -10.48 25.19 17.75
N LEU A 357 -10.30 24.63 16.56
CA LEU A 357 -9.85 23.26 16.35
C LEU A 357 -8.36 23.20 16.65
N THR A 358 -7.99 22.60 17.78
CA THR A 358 -6.62 22.39 18.21
C THR A 358 -6.22 20.92 18.10
N PHE A 359 -4.92 20.64 18.23
CA PHE A 359 -4.34 19.32 18.02
C PHE A 359 -3.49 18.94 19.21
N VAL A 360 -3.87 17.83 19.86
CA VAL A 360 -3.15 17.28 20.98
C VAL A 360 -2.28 16.14 20.47
N GLN A 361 -0.96 16.30 20.56
CA GLN A 361 -0.02 15.28 20.12
C GLN A 361 0.38 14.36 21.27
N ASP A 362 0.42 13.06 21.01
CA ASP A 362 0.99 12.09 21.93
C ASP A 362 2.52 12.12 21.85
N ARG A 363 3.10 13.03 22.63
CA ARG A 363 4.54 13.19 22.82
C ARG A 363 4.87 13.43 24.30
N PRO A 364 6.13 13.22 24.73
CA PRO A 364 6.57 13.64 26.05
C PRO A 364 6.30 15.13 26.28
N SER A 365 5.78 15.46 27.47
CA SER A 365 5.48 16.82 27.91
C SER A 365 5.63 16.91 29.43
N ASP A 366 5.86 18.12 29.93
CA ASP A 366 5.97 18.35 31.36
C ASP A 366 4.65 18.08 32.06
N VAL A 367 4.75 17.64 33.32
CA VAL A 367 3.58 17.44 34.18
C VAL A 367 2.95 18.79 34.48
N VAL A 368 1.66 18.92 34.17
CA VAL A 368 0.88 20.12 34.46
C VAL A 368 0.46 20.17 35.92
N TRP A 369 0.02 19.03 36.48
CA TRP A 369 -0.43 18.96 37.86
C TRP A 369 -0.29 17.56 38.48
N PRO A 370 0.15 17.45 39.75
CA PRO A 370 0.07 16.23 40.53
C PRO A 370 -1.26 16.16 41.29
N TYR A 371 -1.99 15.06 41.13
CA TYR A 371 -3.21 14.75 41.89
C TYR A 371 -2.93 13.69 42.96
N THR A 372 -3.48 13.91 44.15
CA THR A 372 -3.36 13.04 45.31
C THR A 372 -4.73 12.58 45.79
N ASN A 373 -4.81 11.60 46.68
CA ASN A 373 -6.07 11.20 47.32
C ASN A 373 -6.77 12.38 48.06
N SER A 374 -6.05 13.47 48.36
CA SER A 374 -6.60 14.68 48.99
C SER A 374 -7.14 15.72 48.00
N ASP A 375 -7.06 15.47 46.70
CA ASP A 375 -7.67 16.28 45.65
C ASP A 375 -8.98 15.68 45.13
N VAL A 376 -9.11 14.36 45.25
CA VAL A 376 -10.18 13.58 44.61
C VAL A 376 -11.40 13.49 45.51
N VAL A 377 -12.57 13.69 44.90
CA VAL A 377 -13.86 13.43 45.52
C VAL A 377 -14.07 11.92 45.56
N VAL A 378 -14.12 11.37 46.77
CA VAL A 378 -14.45 9.96 46.99
C VAL A 378 -15.92 9.70 46.67
N ASP A 379 -16.20 8.58 46.02
CA ASP A 379 -17.56 8.13 45.76
C ASP A 379 -18.24 7.55 47.02
N ASP A 380 -19.51 7.15 46.88
CA ASP A 380 -20.30 6.56 47.96
C ASP A 380 -19.71 5.25 48.53
N ASN A 381 -18.79 4.60 47.80
CA ASN A 381 -18.07 3.40 48.23
C ASN A 381 -16.69 3.72 48.83
N GLY A 382 -16.34 5.01 48.98
CA GLY A 382 -15.05 5.46 49.49
C GLY A 382 -13.90 5.37 48.49
N VAL A 383 -14.17 5.16 47.20
CA VAL A 383 -13.15 5.04 46.16
C VAL A 383 -12.94 6.39 45.47
N GLY A 384 -11.69 6.86 45.45
CA GLY A 384 -11.31 8.08 44.73
C GLY A 384 -10.88 7.79 43.29
N PHE A 385 -9.73 7.13 43.13
CA PHE A 385 -9.21 6.73 41.82
C PHE A 385 -9.74 5.35 41.41
N ARG A 386 -10.32 5.24 40.21
CA ARG A 386 -10.77 3.97 39.65
C ARG A 386 -9.89 3.61 38.46
N TYR A 387 -9.26 2.45 38.51
CA TYR A 387 -8.41 1.96 37.42
C TYR A 387 -9.12 0.87 36.61
N SER A 388 -8.99 0.96 35.29
CA SER A 388 -9.32 -0.11 34.36
C SER A 388 -8.11 -0.44 33.50
N PHE A 389 -8.09 -1.67 32.97
CA PHE A 389 -6.96 -2.18 32.19
C PHE A 389 -7.44 -2.64 30.82
N SER A 390 -6.63 -2.41 29.79
CA SER A 390 -6.86 -2.97 28.46
C SER A 390 -6.88 -4.50 28.53
N ALA A 391 -7.79 -5.15 27.80
CA ALA A 391 -7.86 -6.61 27.79
C ALA A 391 -6.64 -7.19 27.07
N LEU A 392 -6.16 -8.36 27.50
CA LEU A 392 -4.97 -8.98 26.90
C LEU A 392 -5.14 -9.26 25.39
N LYS A 393 -6.35 -9.61 24.95
CA LYS A 393 -6.68 -9.83 23.53
C LYS A 393 -6.51 -8.59 22.65
N ASP A 394 -6.61 -7.41 23.26
CA ASP A 394 -6.49 -6.12 22.58
C ASP A 394 -5.03 -5.62 22.58
N ARG A 395 -4.10 -6.44 23.10
CA ARG A 395 -2.65 -6.16 23.10
C ARG A 395 -1.97 -7.01 22.03
N HIS A 396 -1.70 -6.40 20.90
CA HIS A 396 -1.02 -6.98 19.77
C HIS A 396 0.48 -7.07 20.03
N THR A 397 1.08 -8.16 19.55
CA THR A 397 2.51 -8.45 19.70
C THR A 397 3.24 -8.45 18.35
N ALA A 398 2.47 -8.33 17.25
CA ALA A 398 2.94 -8.18 15.89
C ALA A 398 2.03 -7.22 15.11
N VAL A 399 2.60 -6.41 14.22
CA VAL A 399 1.87 -5.49 13.34
C VAL A 399 2.42 -5.59 11.92
N GLU A 400 1.55 -5.81 10.94
CA GLU A 400 1.84 -5.65 9.51
C GLU A 400 1.43 -4.24 9.07
N VAL A 401 2.40 -3.43 8.67
CA VAL A 401 2.20 -2.03 8.26
C VAL A 401 2.37 -1.90 6.75
N ASN A 402 1.30 -1.56 6.04
CA ASN A 402 1.38 -1.25 4.61
C ASN A 402 1.81 0.19 4.40
N TYR A 403 2.72 0.41 3.45
CA TYR A 403 3.19 1.73 3.03
C TYR A 403 3.48 1.76 1.53
N THR A 404 3.55 2.94 0.93
CA THR A 404 3.90 3.09 -0.49
C THR A 404 5.41 3.13 -0.64
N ASP A 405 6.01 2.17 -1.33
CA ASP A 405 7.45 1.99 -1.33
C ASP A 405 8.11 2.56 -2.61
N PRO A 406 8.89 3.65 -2.50
CA PRO A 406 9.60 4.22 -3.66
C PRO A 406 10.63 3.27 -4.26
N GLN A 407 11.22 2.36 -3.46
CA GLN A 407 12.18 1.36 -3.95
C GLN A 407 11.47 0.21 -4.69
N ASN A 408 10.18 -0.03 -4.43
CA ASN A 408 9.33 -0.97 -5.14
C ASN A 408 8.45 -0.28 -6.21
N GLY A 409 8.98 0.78 -6.84
CA GLY A 409 8.28 1.47 -7.92
C GLY A 409 6.96 2.11 -7.50
N TRP A 410 6.88 2.62 -6.27
CA TRP A 410 5.70 3.26 -5.67
C TRP A 410 4.50 2.31 -5.52
N GLN A 411 4.73 1.00 -5.48
CA GLN A 411 3.71 0.02 -5.13
C GLN A 411 3.60 -0.11 -3.60
N THR A 412 2.51 -0.70 -3.14
CA THR A 412 2.34 -1.02 -1.72
C THR A 412 3.32 -2.13 -1.32
N SER A 413 4.05 -1.90 -0.23
CA SER A 413 4.88 -2.90 0.46
C SER A 413 4.38 -3.05 1.90
N THR A 414 4.60 -4.23 2.51
CA THR A 414 4.25 -4.50 3.90
C THR A 414 5.50 -4.65 4.76
N GLU A 415 5.61 -3.85 5.82
CA GLU A 415 6.63 -3.99 6.86
C GLU A 415 6.05 -4.77 8.05
N LEU A 416 6.69 -5.88 8.42
CA LEU A 416 6.31 -6.66 9.60
C LEU A 416 7.12 -6.20 10.81
N VAL A 417 6.43 -5.74 11.84
CA VAL A 417 7.02 -5.33 13.13
C VAL A 417 6.58 -6.33 14.20
N GLU A 418 7.52 -6.89 14.94
CA GLU A 418 7.24 -7.89 15.98
C GLU A 418 7.99 -7.54 17.27
N ASP A 419 7.39 -7.83 18.42
CA ASP A 419 8.04 -7.76 19.73
C ASP A 419 8.30 -9.18 20.24
N PRO A 420 9.54 -9.69 20.11
CA PRO A 420 9.85 -11.08 20.45
C PRO A 420 9.57 -11.42 21.92
N ASP A 421 9.84 -10.49 22.84
CA ASP A 421 9.64 -10.70 24.27
C ASP A 421 8.15 -10.81 24.60
N ALA A 422 7.32 -9.95 23.99
CA ALA A 422 5.88 -10.02 24.13
C ALA A 422 5.29 -11.28 23.47
N ILE A 423 5.81 -11.69 22.31
CA ILE A 423 5.40 -12.94 21.63
C ILE A 423 5.73 -14.16 22.48
N LEU A 424 6.93 -14.21 23.07
CA LEU A 424 7.34 -15.30 23.97
C LEU A 424 6.43 -15.39 25.20
N ARG A 425 5.96 -14.24 25.71
CA ARG A 425 5.14 -14.18 26.92
C ARG A 425 3.65 -14.38 26.68
N TYR A 426 3.09 -13.83 25.61
CA TYR A 426 1.65 -13.75 25.38
C TYR A 426 1.18 -14.49 24.12
N GLY A 427 2.11 -15.03 23.32
CA GLY A 427 1.82 -15.55 21.99
C GLY A 427 1.76 -14.47 20.92
N ARG A 428 1.69 -14.90 19.66
CA ARG A 428 1.62 -14.00 18.51
C ARG A 428 0.19 -13.51 18.30
N ASN A 429 -0.03 -12.20 18.39
CA ASN A 429 -1.28 -11.51 18.11
C ASN A 429 -1.02 -10.42 17.05
N LEU A 430 -1.61 -10.58 15.87
CA LEU A 430 -1.28 -9.79 14.68
C LEU A 430 -2.35 -8.74 14.38
N LEU A 431 -1.94 -7.47 14.26
CA LEU A 431 -2.74 -6.39 13.70
C LEU A 431 -2.27 -6.04 12.28
N LYS A 432 -3.19 -5.60 11.42
CA LYS A 432 -2.86 -5.01 10.11
C LYS A 432 -3.20 -3.53 10.11
N VAL A 433 -2.28 -2.69 9.66
CA VAL A 433 -2.40 -1.23 9.64
C VAL A 433 -1.95 -0.69 8.30
N ASP A 434 -2.68 0.30 7.77
CA ASP A 434 -2.25 1.06 6.60
C ASP A 434 -1.65 2.39 7.05
N ALA A 435 -0.36 2.61 6.79
CA ALA A 435 0.30 3.88 7.07
C ALA A 435 0.04 4.87 5.94
N PHE A 436 -1.09 5.57 6.02
CA PHE A 436 -1.54 6.52 5.00
C PHE A 436 -0.49 7.63 4.75
N GLY A 437 -0.14 7.84 3.49
CA GLY A 437 0.87 8.82 3.07
C GLY A 437 2.31 8.48 3.44
N CYS A 438 2.57 7.30 4.02
CA CYS A 438 3.92 6.87 4.38
C CYS A 438 4.67 6.34 3.15
N THR A 439 5.87 6.88 2.93
CA THR A 439 6.77 6.42 1.84
C THR A 439 8.15 5.99 2.33
N SER A 440 8.32 5.80 3.63
CA SER A 440 9.55 5.32 4.23
C SER A 440 9.30 4.02 5.00
N ARG A 441 10.15 3.03 4.78
CA ARG A 441 10.16 1.79 5.56
C ARG A 441 10.45 2.07 7.04
N GLY A 442 11.38 2.99 7.34
CA GLY A 442 11.70 3.38 8.71
C GLY A 442 10.50 3.99 9.42
N GLN A 443 9.80 4.92 8.76
CA GLN A 443 8.56 5.50 9.27
C GLN A 443 7.45 4.44 9.44
N ALA A 444 7.28 3.52 8.50
CA ALA A 444 6.31 2.42 8.61
C ALA A 444 6.62 1.50 9.81
N HIS A 445 7.90 1.16 10.01
CA HIS A 445 8.34 0.37 11.15
C HIS A 445 8.08 1.10 12.48
N ARG A 446 8.41 2.39 12.56
CA ARG A 446 8.09 3.23 13.73
C ARG A 446 6.59 3.34 13.99
N ALA A 447 5.74 3.32 12.96
CA ALA A 447 4.29 3.30 13.12
C ALA A 447 3.81 1.98 13.76
N GLY A 448 4.29 0.83 13.27
CA GLY A 448 3.95 -0.48 13.85
C GLY A 448 4.46 -0.63 15.28
N LEU A 449 5.69 -0.20 15.54
CA LEU A 449 6.28 -0.25 16.88
C LEU A 449 5.54 0.67 17.85
N TRP A 450 5.06 1.83 17.39
CA TRP A 450 4.25 2.72 18.20
C TRP A 450 2.97 2.06 18.70
N VAL A 451 2.28 1.31 17.84
CA VAL A 451 1.07 0.56 18.22
C VAL A 451 1.41 -0.48 19.29
N ILE A 452 2.39 -1.35 19.02
CA ILE A 452 2.80 -2.40 19.96
C ILE A 452 3.22 -1.81 21.31
N LYS A 453 4.08 -0.78 21.31
CA LYS A 453 4.57 -0.19 22.57
C LYS A 453 3.50 0.58 23.31
N THR A 454 2.54 1.22 22.64
CA THR A 454 1.38 1.82 23.30
C THR A 454 0.56 0.74 24.00
N GLU A 455 0.20 -0.33 23.30
CA GLU A 455 -0.64 -1.41 23.86
C GLU A 455 0.05 -2.21 24.98
N LEU A 456 1.38 -2.31 24.97
CA LEU A 456 2.15 -3.01 26.00
C LEU A 456 2.53 -2.15 27.20
N LEU A 457 2.78 -0.84 27.01
CA LEU A 457 3.29 0.04 28.06
C LEU A 457 2.19 0.90 28.72
N GLU A 458 1.16 1.27 27.98
CA GLU A 458 0.12 2.22 28.39
C GLU A 458 -1.22 1.50 28.59
N THR A 459 -1.24 0.56 29.52
CA THR A 459 -2.34 -0.41 29.68
C THR A 459 -3.49 0.06 30.57
N GLN A 460 -3.31 1.17 31.30
CA GLN A 460 -4.23 1.60 32.34
C GLN A 460 -5.02 2.84 31.93
N THR A 461 -6.30 2.86 32.25
CA THR A 461 -7.12 4.06 32.28
C THR A 461 -7.50 4.35 33.73
N VAL A 462 -7.52 5.62 34.10
CA VAL A 462 -7.93 6.08 35.42
C VAL A 462 -9.09 7.07 35.29
N ASP A 463 -10.13 6.81 36.06
CA ASP A 463 -11.32 7.65 36.20
C ASP A 463 -11.39 8.18 37.64
N PHE A 464 -11.59 9.49 37.80
CA PHE A 464 -11.69 10.13 39.11
C PHE A 464 -12.45 11.45 39.01
N THR A 465 -12.96 11.94 40.14
CA THR A 465 -13.73 13.20 40.21
C THR A 465 -12.97 14.24 41.02
N LEU A 466 -12.89 15.46 40.51
CA LEU A 466 -12.24 16.60 41.17
C LEU A 466 -13.26 17.68 41.50
N GLY A 467 -12.96 18.53 42.48
CA GLY A 467 -13.59 19.84 42.59
C GLY A 467 -13.10 20.80 41.49
N SER A 468 -13.11 22.11 41.76
CA SER A 468 -12.65 23.15 40.81
C SER A 468 -11.22 22.98 40.29
N GLN A 469 -10.40 22.13 40.92
CA GLN A 469 -9.06 21.78 40.44
C GLN A 469 -9.07 21.06 39.08
N GLY A 470 -10.21 20.49 38.67
CA GLY A 470 -10.35 19.90 37.32
C GLY A 470 -10.08 20.88 36.18
N LEU A 471 -10.22 22.19 36.43
CA LEU A 471 -9.94 23.26 35.46
C LEU A 471 -8.44 23.59 35.29
N ARG A 472 -7.54 22.95 36.05
CA ARG A 472 -6.08 23.22 35.97
C ARG A 472 -5.39 22.63 34.74
N HIS A 473 -6.08 21.79 34.00
CA HIS A 473 -5.53 21.08 32.84
C HIS A 473 -6.61 20.91 31.79
N THR A 474 -6.20 20.53 30.60
CA THR A 474 -7.04 20.31 29.43
C THR A 474 -6.80 18.90 28.86
N PRO A 475 -7.73 18.37 28.04
CA PRO A 475 -7.47 17.14 27.31
C PRO A 475 -6.13 17.23 26.57
N GLY A 476 -5.28 16.23 26.78
CA GLY A 476 -3.92 16.16 26.24
C GLY A 476 -2.81 16.42 27.23
N ASP A 477 -3.08 17.13 28.31
CA ASP A 477 -2.08 17.43 29.32
C ASP A 477 -1.65 16.18 30.09
N ILE A 478 -0.38 16.14 30.47
CA ILE A 478 0.17 15.10 31.33
C ILE A 478 -0.04 15.49 32.79
N ILE A 479 -0.68 14.59 33.54
CA ILE A 479 -0.92 14.70 34.97
C ILE A 479 -0.18 13.58 35.69
N GLU A 480 0.26 13.85 36.91
CA GLU A 480 0.86 12.84 37.79
C GLU A 480 -0.16 12.40 38.82
N ILE A 481 -0.23 11.09 39.09
CA ILE A 481 -1.13 10.55 40.11
C ILE A 481 -0.29 9.95 41.24
N CYS A 482 -0.39 10.58 42.40
CA CYS A 482 0.18 10.16 43.68
C CYS A 482 -0.92 9.47 44.49
N ASP A 483 -1.32 8.27 44.05
CA ASP A 483 -2.33 7.46 44.71
C ASP A 483 -1.70 6.55 45.76
N ASN A 484 -2.00 6.86 47.03
CA ASN A 484 -1.50 6.12 48.19
C ASN A 484 -2.01 4.68 48.24
N ASP A 485 -3.26 4.46 47.83
CA ASP A 485 -3.91 3.14 47.91
C ASP A 485 -3.29 2.20 46.90
N TYR A 486 -3.03 2.70 45.67
CA TYR A 486 -2.33 1.94 44.65
C TYR A 486 -0.84 1.74 44.97
N ALA A 487 -0.16 2.77 45.50
CA ALA A 487 1.25 2.70 45.81
C ALA A 487 1.56 1.78 47.02
N GLY A 488 0.56 1.50 47.86
CA GLY A 488 0.75 0.79 49.13
C GLY A 488 1.59 1.56 50.15
N THR A 489 1.80 2.86 49.93
CA THR A 489 2.56 3.77 50.79
C THR A 489 2.10 5.21 50.56
N LEU A 490 2.36 6.09 51.52
CA LEU A 490 1.93 7.49 51.49
C LEU A 490 2.84 8.31 50.57
N THR A 491 2.37 8.57 49.35
CA THR A 491 3.10 9.22 48.25
C THR A 491 2.56 10.61 47.89
N GLY A 492 1.46 11.06 48.46
CA GLY A 492 0.99 12.44 48.24
C GLY A 492 0.07 12.91 49.37
N GLY A 493 -0.15 14.22 49.47
CA GLY A 493 -0.98 14.85 50.49
C GLY A 493 -0.97 16.38 50.46
N ARG A 494 -1.23 17.00 51.62
CA ARG A 494 -1.24 18.46 51.84
C ARG A 494 -0.14 18.92 52.81
N ILE A 495 0.38 20.13 52.58
CA ILE A 495 1.36 20.76 53.48
C ILE A 495 0.60 21.42 54.64
N LEU A 496 0.91 21.09 55.89
CA LEU A 496 0.29 21.73 57.06
C LEU A 496 1.00 23.03 57.47
N SER A 497 2.33 23.01 57.49
CA SER A 497 3.14 24.18 57.85
C SER A 497 4.50 24.18 57.15
N ILE A 498 5.07 25.37 57.00
CA ILE A 498 6.32 25.63 56.30
C ILE A 498 7.24 26.41 57.23
N ASP A 499 8.43 25.86 57.52
CA ASP A 499 9.53 26.58 58.13
C ASP A 499 10.52 26.97 57.03
N ALA A 500 10.48 28.25 56.63
CA ALA A 500 11.34 28.76 55.57
C ALA A 500 12.82 28.86 55.98
N ALA A 501 13.12 29.03 57.27
CA ALA A 501 14.49 29.18 57.75
C ALA A 501 15.26 27.85 57.68
N SER A 502 14.61 26.76 58.09
CA SER A 502 15.20 25.41 58.00
C SER A 502 14.91 24.71 56.67
N ARG A 503 13.99 25.25 55.85
CA ARG A 503 13.41 24.59 54.65
C ARG A 503 12.71 23.27 55.02
N THR A 504 12.02 23.26 56.15
CA THR A 504 11.28 22.09 56.64
C THR A 504 9.79 22.22 56.34
N LEU A 505 9.22 21.20 55.73
CA LEU A 505 7.79 21.07 55.49
C LEU A 505 7.20 20.09 56.50
N THR A 506 6.11 20.46 57.14
CA THR A 506 5.27 19.53 57.92
C THR A 506 4.14 19.06 57.02
N LEU A 507 4.08 17.76 56.80
CA LEU A 507 3.09 17.09 55.95
C LEU A 507 1.85 16.74 56.80
N ASP A 508 0.72 16.53 56.13
CA ASP A 508 -0.54 16.15 56.77
C ASP A 508 -0.61 14.68 57.19
N ARG A 509 0.46 13.92 56.97
CA ARG A 509 0.62 12.51 57.31
C ARG A 509 2.09 12.14 57.41
N GLU A 510 2.36 11.03 58.07
CA GLU A 510 3.70 10.44 58.15
C GLU A 510 4.11 9.83 56.81
N VAL A 511 5.38 9.93 56.43
CA VAL A 511 5.93 9.34 55.21
C VAL A 511 7.14 8.48 55.52
N THR A 512 7.39 7.46 54.71
CA THR A 512 8.56 6.60 54.83
C THR A 512 9.48 6.81 53.65
N LEU A 513 10.73 7.20 53.91
CA LEU A 513 11.75 7.37 52.87
C LEU A 513 12.72 6.18 52.88
N PRO A 514 13.20 5.71 51.71
CA PRO A 514 14.16 4.62 51.63
C PRO A 514 15.54 5.04 52.15
N GLU A 515 16.29 4.07 52.72
CA GLU A 515 17.65 4.28 53.22
C GLU A 515 18.69 4.57 52.13
N ALA A 516 18.39 4.19 50.88
CA ALA A 516 19.26 4.39 49.72
C ALA A 516 18.49 4.92 48.50
N GLY A 517 19.19 5.73 47.71
CA GLY A 517 18.65 6.41 46.52
C GLY A 517 18.10 7.81 46.82
N THR A 518 17.96 8.62 45.79
CA THR A 518 17.49 10.01 45.91
C THR A 518 15.97 10.06 45.96
N SER A 519 15.42 10.57 47.07
CA SER A 519 13.99 10.88 47.18
C SER A 519 13.74 12.35 46.87
N THR A 520 12.69 12.63 46.11
CA THR A 520 12.30 13.99 45.75
C THR A 520 10.84 14.25 46.09
N VAL A 521 10.47 15.52 46.28
CA VAL A 521 9.09 15.94 46.47
C VAL A 521 8.72 16.97 45.40
N ASN A 522 7.54 16.80 44.80
CA ASN A 522 6.92 17.79 43.93
C ASN A 522 6.07 18.73 44.78
N LEU A 523 6.30 20.03 44.63
CA LEU A 523 5.62 21.11 45.34
C LEU A 523 5.02 22.08 44.32
N ILE A 524 3.93 22.76 44.67
CA ILE A 524 3.34 23.79 43.81
C ILE A 524 3.91 25.16 44.16
N ASN A 525 4.51 25.83 43.18
CA ASN A 525 5.02 27.20 43.35
C ASN A 525 3.90 28.25 43.23
N GLY A 526 4.23 29.53 43.49
CA GLY A 526 3.27 30.64 43.43
C GLY A 526 2.64 30.90 42.05
N SER A 527 3.23 30.34 40.98
CA SER A 527 2.66 30.39 39.62
C SER A 527 1.71 29.23 39.31
N GLY A 528 1.48 28.33 40.28
CA GLY A 528 0.64 27.15 40.10
C GLY A 528 1.29 26.03 39.29
N LYS A 529 2.63 25.99 39.21
CA LYS A 529 3.38 24.93 38.52
C LYS A 529 4.04 23.96 39.51
N PRO A 530 4.07 22.66 39.18
CA PRO A 530 4.83 21.70 39.97
C PRO A 530 6.34 21.93 39.81
N VAL A 531 7.05 21.95 40.93
CA VAL A 531 8.50 22.06 41.02
C VAL A 531 9.02 20.88 41.83
N ARG A 532 9.95 20.14 41.24
CA ARG A 532 10.63 19.03 41.89
C ARG A 532 11.81 19.52 42.71
N VAL A 533 11.90 19.08 43.96
CA VAL A 533 13.03 19.40 44.85
C VAL A 533 13.52 18.15 45.57
N ASP A 534 14.82 18.09 45.83
CA ASP A 534 15.43 16.97 46.54
C ASP A 534 15.11 17.03 48.03
N ILE A 535 14.88 15.86 48.64
CA ILE A 535 14.74 15.74 50.09
C ILE A 535 16.13 15.52 50.68
N THR A 536 16.57 16.44 51.53
CA THR A 536 17.91 16.42 52.15
C THR A 536 17.92 15.78 53.54
N ALA A 537 16.79 15.79 54.25
CA ALA A 537 16.64 15.14 55.55
C ALA A 537 15.18 14.79 55.88
N HIS A 538 14.98 13.84 56.79
CA HIS A 538 13.68 13.40 57.32
C HIS A 538 13.68 13.51 58.85
N PRO A 539 13.57 14.74 59.40
CA PRO A 539 13.75 14.99 60.84
C PRO A 539 12.68 14.38 61.75
N ALA A 540 11.50 14.08 61.23
CA ALA A 540 10.42 13.39 61.94
C ALA A 540 9.53 12.65 60.92
N PRO A 541 8.72 11.66 61.35
CA PRO A 541 7.86 10.90 60.42
C PRO A 541 7.00 11.76 59.50
N ASP A 542 6.48 12.89 60.00
CA ASP A 542 5.63 13.87 59.29
C ASP A 542 6.40 15.08 58.74
N ARG A 543 7.73 15.13 58.82
CA ARG A 543 8.53 16.31 58.44
C ARG A 543 9.66 15.97 57.50
N ILE A 544 9.72 16.70 56.39
CA ILE A 544 10.80 16.59 55.40
C ILE A 544 11.56 17.91 55.30
N GLN A 545 12.86 17.85 55.05
CA GLN A 545 13.69 19.02 54.73
C GLN A 545 14.07 18.97 53.25
N VAL A 546 13.89 20.08 52.53
CA VAL A 546 14.11 20.17 51.09
C VAL A 546 15.35 21.00 50.74
N SER A 547 15.97 20.68 49.60
CA SER A 547 17.17 21.38 49.11
C SER A 547 16.90 22.85 48.79
N VAL A 548 15.72 23.16 48.26
CA VAL A 548 15.25 24.52 48.00
C VAL A 548 13.76 24.58 48.28
N LEU A 549 13.29 25.67 48.87
CA LEU A 549 11.86 25.96 49.00
C LEU A 549 11.44 26.80 47.79
N PRO A 550 10.63 26.30 46.85
CA PRO A 550 10.20 27.08 45.70
C PRO A 550 9.41 28.33 46.13
N ASP A 551 9.57 29.42 45.37
CA ASP A 551 8.87 30.67 45.65
C ASP A 551 7.35 30.49 45.57
N GLY A 552 6.64 30.93 46.61
CA GLY A 552 5.18 30.90 46.68
C GLY A 552 4.57 29.54 47.01
N VAL A 553 5.34 28.57 47.52
CA VAL A 553 4.77 27.39 48.18
C VAL A 553 3.91 27.82 49.36
N ALA A 554 2.71 27.26 49.46
CA ALA A 554 1.71 27.65 50.44
C ALA A 554 1.27 26.46 51.32
N THR A 555 0.79 26.78 52.52
CA THR A 555 0.07 25.82 53.37
C THR A 555 -1.19 25.34 52.64
N TYR A 556 -1.59 24.10 52.90
CA TYR A 556 -2.59 23.33 52.17
C TYR A 556 -2.28 23.13 50.66
N GLY A 557 -1.07 23.48 50.22
CA GLY A 557 -0.54 23.11 48.92
C GLY A 557 -0.40 21.60 48.77
N VAL A 558 -0.52 21.12 47.53
CA VAL A 558 -0.31 19.70 47.19
C VAL A 558 1.18 19.37 47.28
N TRP A 559 1.50 18.21 47.85
CA TRP A 559 2.81 17.58 47.71
C TRP A 559 2.67 16.15 47.17
N GLY A 560 3.68 15.73 46.40
CA GLY A 560 3.79 14.36 45.89
C GLY A 560 5.23 13.85 45.97
N LEU A 561 5.46 12.71 46.60
CA LEU A 561 6.76 12.06 46.70
C LEU A 561 7.08 11.29 45.42
N SER A 562 8.33 11.38 45.01
CA SER A 562 8.95 10.52 44.01
C SER A 562 10.09 9.77 44.69
N LEU A 563 9.86 8.49 44.95
CA LEU A 563 10.78 7.58 45.63
C LEU A 563 11.56 6.74 44.60
N PRO A 564 12.83 6.40 44.84
CA PRO A 564 13.63 5.60 43.89
C PRO A 564 13.07 4.19 43.66
N SER A 565 12.32 3.65 44.63
CA SER A 565 11.65 2.34 44.54
C SER A 565 10.30 2.37 43.83
N LEU A 566 9.74 3.56 43.54
CA LEU A 566 8.43 3.73 42.95
C LEU A 566 8.52 4.47 41.62
N ARG A 567 8.01 3.83 40.58
CA ARG A 567 7.86 4.49 39.28
C ARG A 567 6.75 5.55 39.40
N ARG A 568 7.05 6.76 38.91
CA ARG A 568 6.06 7.82 38.74
C ARG A 568 4.91 7.33 37.86
N ARG A 569 3.69 7.69 38.23
CA ARG A 569 2.51 7.34 37.45
C ARG A 569 2.00 8.57 36.74
N LEU A 570 2.33 8.62 35.45
CA LEU A 570 1.91 9.69 34.56
C LEU A 570 0.70 9.22 33.76
N PHE A 571 -0.25 10.12 33.56
CA PHE A 571 -1.44 9.89 32.76
C PHE A 571 -1.69 11.08 31.84
N ARG A 572 -2.10 10.83 30.60
CA ARG A 572 -2.57 11.84 29.65
C ARG A 572 -4.07 11.99 29.81
N CYS A 573 -4.54 13.21 30.09
CA CYS A 573 -5.97 13.48 30.15
C CYS A 573 -6.62 13.26 28.79
N VAL A 574 -7.71 12.48 28.73
CA VAL A 574 -8.47 12.22 27.50
C VAL A 574 -9.76 13.02 27.49
N SER A 575 -10.45 13.11 28.63
CA SER A 575 -11.69 13.85 28.73
C SER A 575 -11.88 14.50 30.10
N ILE A 576 -12.50 15.68 30.07
CA ILE A 576 -12.96 16.42 31.25
C ILE A 576 -14.44 16.69 31.03
N ARG A 577 -15.27 16.27 32.00
CA ARG A 577 -16.71 16.51 31.97
C ARG A 577 -17.14 17.21 33.25
N GLU A 578 -17.78 18.37 33.10
CA GLU A 578 -18.42 19.06 34.22
C GLU A 578 -19.72 18.35 34.61
N ASN A 579 -19.87 18.11 35.92
CA ASN A 579 -21.07 17.56 36.52
C ASN A 579 -21.99 18.69 37.02
N THR A 580 -23.26 18.37 37.28
CA THR A 580 -24.26 19.36 37.71
C THR A 580 -24.02 19.97 39.09
N ASP A 581 -23.14 19.35 39.89
CA ASP A 581 -22.78 19.77 41.25
C ASP A 581 -21.50 20.62 41.30
N GLY A 582 -20.93 20.98 40.14
CA GLY A 582 -19.69 21.77 40.04
C GLY A 582 -18.41 20.95 40.22
N THR A 583 -18.51 19.62 40.25
CA THR A 583 -17.36 18.71 40.16
C THR A 583 -17.02 18.38 38.71
N PHE A 584 -15.82 17.86 38.48
CA PHE A 584 -15.29 17.52 37.16
C PHE A 584 -14.88 16.05 37.14
N ALA A 585 -15.53 15.26 36.29
CA ALA A 585 -15.14 13.88 36.02
C ALA A 585 -13.98 13.88 35.01
N ILE A 586 -12.88 13.24 35.38
CA ILE A 586 -11.65 13.14 34.59
C ILE A 586 -11.44 11.69 34.18
N THR A 587 -11.14 11.48 32.91
CA THR A 587 -10.65 10.21 32.38
C THR A 587 -9.27 10.44 31.77
N ALA A 588 -8.29 9.64 32.19
CA ALA A 588 -6.93 9.75 31.71
C ALA A 588 -6.32 8.37 31.41
N VAL A 589 -5.46 8.29 30.40
CA VAL A 589 -4.78 7.05 30.00
C VAL A 589 -3.32 7.10 30.42
N GLN A 590 -2.76 5.96 30.81
CA GLN A 590 -1.37 5.87 31.24
C GLN A 590 -0.43 6.45 30.19
N HIS A 591 0.57 7.20 30.62
CA HIS A 591 1.59 7.77 29.76
C HIS A 591 2.97 7.28 30.16
N VAL A 592 3.74 6.78 29.19
CA VAL A 592 5.13 6.34 29.38
C VAL A 592 6.05 7.20 28.51
N PRO A 593 6.74 8.21 29.06
CA PRO A 593 7.57 9.14 28.28
C PRO A 593 8.67 8.44 27.47
N GLU A 594 9.21 7.33 27.96
CA GLU A 594 10.27 6.56 27.29
C GLU A 594 9.80 5.87 26.01
N LYS A 595 8.48 5.74 25.80
CA LYS A 595 7.87 5.10 24.61
C LYS A 595 8.39 5.71 23.31
N GLU A 596 8.47 7.03 23.25
CA GLU A 596 8.93 7.73 22.05
C GLU A 596 10.37 7.37 21.68
N ALA A 597 11.28 7.41 22.67
CA ALA A 597 12.67 7.06 22.45
C ALA A 597 12.84 5.58 22.04
N ILE A 598 12.04 4.67 22.61
CA ILE A 598 12.04 3.25 22.20
C ILE A 598 11.61 3.11 20.73
N VAL A 599 10.60 3.87 20.31
CA VAL A 599 10.07 3.81 18.94
C VAL A 599 11.04 4.45 17.95
N ASP A 600 11.53 5.65 18.23
CA ASP A 600 12.43 6.40 17.34
C ASP A 600 13.73 5.63 17.07
N ASN A 601 14.23 4.87 18.05
CA ASN A 601 15.46 4.07 17.93
C ASN A 601 15.21 2.58 17.61
N GLY A 602 13.96 2.17 17.41
CA GLY A 602 13.59 0.76 17.29
C GLY A 602 13.84 0.13 15.92
N ALA A 603 13.95 0.95 14.86
CA ALA A 603 14.21 0.46 13.52
C ALA A 603 15.67 0.04 13.35
N ARG A 604 15.91 -1.22 12.98
CA ARG A 604 17.23 -1.72 12.58
C ARG A 604 17.08 -2.69 11.42
N PHE A 605 17.66 -2.33 10.29
CA PHE A 605 17.66 -3.09 9.05
C PHE A 605 19.10 -3.40 8.65
N GLU A 606 19.28 -4.53 7.97
CA GLU A 606 20.57 -4.83 7.35
C GLU A 606 20.82 -3.83 6.19
N PRO A 607 22.01 -3.21 6.10
CA PRO A 607 22.33 -2.26 5.03
C PRO A 607 22.18 -2.91 3.66
N MET A 608 21.67 -2.14 2.70
CA MET A 608 21.57 -2.60 1.32
C MET A 608 22.97 -2.91 0.77
N SER A 609 23.18 -4.07 0.15
CA SER A 609 24.33 -4.27 -0.71
C SER A 609 24.25 -3.25 -1.86
N GLY A 610 25.27 -2.42 -2.02
CA GLY A 610 25.25 -1.18 -2.82
C GLY A 610 25.10 -1.33 -4.34
N SER A 611 24.45 -2.38 -4.87
CA SER A 611 24.08 -2.42 -6.28
C SER A 611 22.73 -1.73 -6.49
N LEU A 612 22.76 -0.58 -7.19
CA LEU A 612 21.64 0.28 -7.63
C LEU A 612 20.54 -0.40 -8.49
N ASN A 613 20.50 -1.73 -8.55
CA ASN A 613 19.34 -2.42 -9.06
C ASN A 613 18.36 -2.59 -7.91
N SER A 614 17.36 -1.70 -7.85
CA SER A 614 16.06 -2.03 -7.26
C SER A 614 15.65 -3.36 -7.89
N VAL A 615 15.75 -4.44 -7.13
CA VAL A 615 15.22 -5.72 -7.57
C VAL A 615 14.02 -6.05 -6.71
N ILE A 616 12.87 -5.56 -7.21
CA ILE A 616 11.56 -6.11 -6.90
C ILE A 616 11.69 -7.64 -6.91
N PRO A 617 11.42 -8.33 -5.79
CA PRO A 617 11.40 -9.79 -5.77
C PRO A 617 10.47 -10.27 -6.89
N PRO A 618 10.93 -11.16 -7.77
CA PRO A 618 10.13 -11.57 -8.93
C PRO A 618 8.86 -12.27 -8.45
N ALA A 619 7.74 -12.02 -9.14
CA ALA A 619 6.50 -12.74 -8.86
C ALA A 619 6.71 -14.24 -9.08
N VAL A 620 6.21 -15.06 -8.15
CA VAL A 620 6.18 -16.52 -8.31
C VAL A 620 5.01 -16.85 -9.23
N GLN A 621 5.28 -17.54 -10.33
CA GLN A 621 4.29 -17.95 -11.34
C GLN A 621 4.28 -19.47 -11.49
N HIS A 622 3.17 -20.01 -11.99
CA HIS A 622 2.99 -21.44 -12.28
C HIS A 622 3.38 -22.36 -11.11
N LEU A 623 3.08 -21.95 -9.87
CA LEU A 623 3.34 -22.78 -8.71
C LEU A 623 2.50 -24.07 -8.79
N THR A 624 3.19 -25.20 -8.97
CA THR A 624 2.60 -26.54 -9.04
C THR A 624 3.22 -27.45 -7.99
N VAL A 625 2.46 -28.45 -7.55
CA VAL A 625 2.93 -29.49 -6.62
C VAL A 625 2.57 -30.85 -7.20
N GLU A 626 3.59 -31.69 -7.39
CA GLU A 626 3.43 -33.09 -7.81
C GLU A 626 3.63 -34.00 -6.58
N VAL A 627 2.67 -34.88 -6.33
CA VAL A 627 2.73 -35.86 -5.23
C VAL A 627 3.15 -37.21 -5.79
N SER A 628 4.13 -37.86 -5.16
CA SER A 628 4.57 -39.21 -5.50
C SER A 628 4.82 -40.04 -4.24
N ALA A 629 4.64 -41.36 -4.30
CA ALA A 629 5.01 -42.26 -3.22
C ALA A 629 6.34 -42.96 -3.54
N SER A 630 7.28 -42.97 -2.58
CA SER A 630 8.57 -43.68 -2.65
C SER A 630 8.88 -44.25 -1.28
N ASP A 631 9.26 -45.54 -1.20
CA ASP A 631 9.72 -46.20 0.04
C ASP A 631 8.79 -46.00 1.26
N GLY A 632 7.47 -46.08 1.05
CA GLY A 632 6.48 -45.96 2.12
C GLY A 632 6.26 -44.53 2.65
N GLN A 633 6.86 -43.51 2.01
CA GLN A 633 6.63 -42.10 2.33
C GLN A 633 6.06 -41.34 1.13
N TYR A 634 5.15 -40.41 1.40
CA TYR A 634 4.68 -39.47 0.40
C TYR A 634 5.66 -38.29 0.26
N LEU A 635 5.99 -38.01 -0.98
CA LEU A 635 6.83 -36.90 -1.41
C LEU A 635 5.94 -35.88 -2.12
N ALA A 636 6.14 -34.59 -1.85
CA ALA A 636 5.54 -33.51 -2.59
C ALA A 636 6.66 -32.65 -3.19
N LEU A 637 6.78 -32.65 -4.52
CA LEU A 637 7.72 -31.82 -5.27
C LEU A 637 7.00 -30.55 -5.73
N ALA A 638 7.35 -29.42 -5.11
CA ALA A 638 6.87 -28.11 -5.53
C ALA A 638 7.80 -27.54 -6.60
N LYS A 639 7.21 -26.98 -7.67
CA LYS A 639 7.93 -26.27 -8.76
C LYS A 639 7.23 -24.97 -9.07
N TRP A 640 7.99 -23.95 -9.44
CA TRP A 640 7.47 -22.66 -9.86
C TRP A 640 8.42 -21.98 -10.84
N ASP A 641 7.93 -20.93 -11.48
CA ASP A 641 8.72 -20.08 -12.37
C ASP A 641 8.78 -18.65 -11.83
N THR A 642 9.73 -17.89 -12.37
CA THR A 642 9.78 -16.44 -12.20
C THR A 642 9.87 -15.78 -13.58
N PRO A 643 9.17 -14.66 -13.83
CA PRO A 643 9.16 -14.00 -15.13
C PRO A 643 10.52 -13.38 -15.50
N ARG A 644 11.44 -13.26 -14.54
CA ARG A 644 12.82 -12.80 -14.73
C ARG A 644 13.75 -13.53 -13.75
N VAL A 645 14.90 -13.99 -14.24
CA VAL A 645 15.96 -14.56 -13.39
C VAL A 645 16.69 -13.42 -12.69
N VAL A 646 16.58 -13.37 -11.37
CA VAL A 646 17.25 -12.37 -10.53
C VAL A 646 18.35 -13.03 -9.72
N LYS A 647 19.56 -12.48 -9.80
CA LYS A 647 20.67 -12.90 -8.92
C LYS A 647 20.37 -12.54 -7.45
N GLY A 648 20.56 -13.51 -6.56
CA GLY A 648 20.45 -13.29 -5.11
C GLY A 648 19.04 -13.41 -4.52
N VAL A 649 18.06 -13.87 -5.31
CA VAL A 649 16.72 -14.20 -4.81
C VAL A 649 16.72 -15.60 -4.17
N ARG A 650 16.06 -15.71 -3.02
CA ARG A 650 15.70 -16.96 -2.35
C ARG A 650 14.18 -17.06 -2.29
N PHE A 651 13.65 -18.24 -2.06
CA PHE A 651 12.21 -18.47 -1.93
C PHE A 651 11.92 -18.99 -0.52
N SER A 652 10.97 -18.34 0.16
CA SER A 652 10.41 -18.85 1.40
C SER A 652 9.15 -19.64 1.09
N LEU A 653 9.14 -20.88 1.57
CA LEU A 653 8.04 -21.81 1.44
C LEU A 653 7.41 -22.01 2.81
N ARG A 654 6.09 -21.92 2.88
CA ARG A 654 5.30 -22.21 4.07
C ARG A 654 4.25 -23.25 3.72
N LEU A 655 4.40 -24.45 4.28
CA LEU A 655 3.46 -25.56 4.10
C LEU A 655 2.57 -25.69 5.34
N THR A 656 1.26 -25.63 5.14
CA THR A 656 0.25 -25.76 6.20
C THR A 656 -0.68 -26.93 5.89
N SER A 657 -1.16 -27.63 6.92
CA SER A 657 -2.17 -28.68 6.81
C SER A 657 -3.52 -28.20 7.32
N GLY A 658 -4.60 -28.67 6.72
CA GLY A 658 -5.97 -28.26 7.06
C GLY A 658 -6.42 -26.98 6.34
N ASN A 659 -7.64 -26.53 6.63
CA ASN A 659 -8.28 -25.38 5.98
C ASN A 659 -8.76 -24.34 7.02
N GLY A 660 -8.80 -23.06 6.61
CA GLY A 660 -9.30 -21.96 7.44
C GLY A 660 -8.60 -21.80 8.79
N GLU A 661 -9.40 -21.60 9.85
CA GLU A 661 -8.94 -21.41 11.24
C GLU A 661 -8.28 -22.65 11.85
N ASN A 662 -8.48 -23.84 11.25
CA ASN A 662 -7.88 -25.10 11.70
C ASN A 662 -6.53 -25.40 11.02
N SER A 663 -5.97 -24.44 10.28
CA SER A 663 -4.70 -24.62 9.57
C SER A 663 -3.52 -24.68 10.55
N ARG A 664 -2.72 -25.74 10.47
CA ARG A 664 -1.51 -25.92 11.28
C ARG A 664 -0.27 -25.83 10.39
N LEU A 665 0.76 -25.11 10.84
CA LEU A 665 2.05 -25.11 10.16
C LEU A 665 2.68 -26.51 10.22
N VAL A 666 3.00 -27.07 9.05
CA VAL A 666 3.69 -28.35 8.92
C VAL A 666 5.19 -28.09 8.89
N THR A 667 5.65 -27.22 7.98
CA THR A 667 7.05 -26.85 7.86
C THR A 667 7.22 -25.53 7.11
N SER A 668 8.40 -24.94 7.25
CA SER A 668 8.87 -23.80 6.46
C SER A 668 10.26 -24.10 5.90
N ALA A 669 10.50 -23.72 4.65
CA ALA A 669 11.80 -23.91 4.00
C ALA A 669 12.26 -22.63 3.31
N LEU A 670 13.57 -22.49 3.17
CA LEU A 670 14.20 -21.45 2.37
C LEU A 670 15.09 -22.13 1.32
N THR A 671 14.88 -21.82 0.05
CA THR A 671 15.67 -22.40 -1.06
C THR A 671 16.11 -21.30 -2.03
N ALA A 672 17.22 -21.52 -2.74
CA ALA A 672 17.62 -20.66 -3.86
C ALA A 672 17.11 -21.19 -5.21
N ASP A 673 16.66 -22.45 -5.24
CA ASP A 673 16.15 -23.11 -6.43
C ASP A 673 14.66 -22.79 -6.64
N THR A 674 14.17 -22.95 -7.87
CA THR A 674 12.75 -22.80 -8.21
C THR A 674 11.95 -24.09 -8.02
N GLU A 675 12.49 -25.01 -7.21
CA GLU A 675 11.84 -26.24 -6.79
C GLU A 675 12.22 -26.59 -5.34
N HIS A 676 11.33 -27.31 -4.66
CA HIS A 676 11.60 -27.83 -3.32
C HIS A 676 10.82 -29.12 -3.06
N ARG A 677 11.49 -30.09 -2.43
CA ARG A 677 10.91 -31.40 -2.11
C ARG A 677 10.59 -31.48 -0.62
N PHE A 678 9.31 -31.74 -0.32
CA PHE A 678 8.84 -32.12 1.01
C PHE A 678 8.74 -33.65 1.09
N SER A 679 9.18 -34.23 2.20
CA SER A 679 9.13 -35.68 2.47
C SER A 679 8.45 -35.97 3.80
N GLY A 680 8.00 -37.22 3.98
CA GLY A 680 7.38 -37.68 5.23
C GLY A 680 6.03 -37.01 5.53
N LEU A 681 5.29 -36.60 4.51
CA LEU A 681 4.00 -35.95 4.68
C LEU A 681 2.89 -36.99 4.97
N PRO A 682 2.11 -36.83 6.05
CA PRO A 682 0.93 -37.66 6.30
C PRO A 682 -0.17 -37.53 5.22
N LEU A 683 -1.20 -38.38 5.32
CA LEU A 683 -2.42 -38.19 4.54
C LEU A 683 -3.15 -36.93 5.01
N GLY A 684 -3.57 -36.08 4.08
CA GLY A 684 -4.23 -34.81 4.41
C GLY A 684 -4.29 -33.81 3.28
N GLU A 685 -4.97 -32.69 3.55
CA GLU A 685 -5.00 -31.51 2.68
C GLU A 685 -3.95 -30.50 3.12
N TYR A 686 -3.23 -29.96 2.14
CA TYR A 686 -2.11 -29.07 2.34
C TYR A 686 -2.26 -27.80 1.51
N THR A 687 -1.88 -26.67 2.11
CA THR A 687 -1.74 -25.38 1.44
C THR A 687 -0.28 -24.98 1.45
N LEU A 688 0.32 -24.83 0.27
CA LEU A 688 1.67 -24.34 0.08
C LEU A 688 1.63 -22.88 -0.33
N THR A 689 2.36 -22.03 0.39
CA THR A 689 2.60 -20.64 0.02
C THR A 689 4.09 -20.44 -0.27
N VAL A 690 4.42 -19.83 -1.40
CA VAL A 690 5.80 -19.52 -1.81
C VAL A 690 5.94 -18.02 -2.05
N ARG A 691 6.98 -17.41 -1.47
CA ARG A 691 7.34 -16.00 -1.63
C ARG A 691 8.77 -15.87 -2.12
N ALA A 692 9.00 -15.01 -3.12
CA ALA A 692 10.35 -14.59 -3.45
C ALA A 692 10.88 -13.62 -2.38
N ILE A 693 12.14 -13.78 -2.01
CA ILE A 693 12.87 -12.94 -1.05
C ILE A 693 14.13 -12.47 -1.77
N ASN A 694 14.28 -11.17 -1.97
CA ASN A 694 15.50 -10.65 -2.58
C ASN A 694 16.68 -10.66 -1.58
N SER A 695 17.86 -10.29 -2.06
CA SER A 695 19.08 -10.19 -1.25
C SER A 695 18.99 -9.16 -0.11
N TYR A 696 17.93 -8.32 -0.09
CA TYR A 696 17.65 -7.31 0.93
C TYR A 696 16.60 -7.78 1.97
N GLY A 697 16.15 -9.03 1.89
CA GLY A 697 15.12 -9.58 2.78
C GLY A 697 13.69 -9.11 2.49
N GLN A 698 13.48 -8.31 1.44
CA GLN A 698 12.14 -7.89 1.01
C GLN A 698 11.42 -9.10 0.40
N GLN A 699 10.16 -9.30 0.82
CA GLN A 699 9.32 -10.37 0.33
C GLN A 699 8.42 -9.86 -0.80
N GLY A 700 8.35 -10.61 -1.90
CA GLY A 700 7.39 -10.39 -2.97
C GLY A 700 6.01 -10.97 -2.65
N GLU A 701 5.07 -10.75 -3.56
CA GLU A 701 3.72 -11.30 -3.49
C GLU A 701 3.73 -12.83 -3.34
N PRO A 702 2.92 -13.40 -2.42
CA PRO A 702 2.80 -14.84 -2.26
C PRO A 702 2.05 -15.49 -3.43
N ALA A 703 2.59 -16.59 -3.94
CA ALA A 703 1.82 -17.56 -4.70
C ALA A 703 1.37 -18.69 -3.77
N THR A 704 0.09 -19.06 -3.85
CA THR A 704 -0.49 -20.12 -3.03
C THR A 704 -1.11 -21.19 -3.91
N THR A 705 -0.88 -22.45 -3.56
CA THR A 705 -1.54 -23.60 -4.18
C THR A 705 -1.92 -24.63 -3.12
N THR A 706 -2.95 -25.42 -3.41
CA THR A 706 -3.44 -26.49 -2.53
C THR A 706 -3.26 -27.85 -3.18
N PHE A 707 -2.82 -28.84 -2.41
CA PHE A 707 -2.72 -30.22 -2.86
C PHE A 707 -3.18 -31.17 -1.75
N ARG A 708 -3.49 -32.41 -2.12
CA ARG A 708 -3.99 -33.41 -1.18
C ARG A 708 -3.22 -34.71 -1.36
N ILE A 709 -2.90 -35.34 -0.24
CA ILE A 709 -2.32 -36.69 -0.18
C ILE A 709 -3.41 -37.62 0.34
N ASN A 710 -3.89 -38.50 -0.52
CA ASN A 710 -4.97 -39.45 -0.21
C ASN A 710 -4.43 -40.87 -0.08
N ALA A 711 -5.13 -41.69 0.70
CA ALA A 711 -4.95 -43.13 0.62
C ALA A 711 -5.31 -43.62 -0.81
N PRO A 712 -4.65 -44.68 -1.31
CA PRO A 712 -5.07 -45.33 -2.56
C PRO A 712 -6.55 -45.69 -2.51
N ALA A 713 -7.25 -45.54 -3.63
CA ALA A 713 -8.64 -45.97 -3.73
C ALA A 713 -8.74 -47.48 -3.55
N ALA A 714 -9.82 -47.96 -2.92
CA ALA A 714 -10.11 -49.39 -2.87
C ALA A 714 -10.26 -49.93 -4.31
N PRO A 715 -9.78 -51.15 -4.60
CA PRO A 715 -9.97 -51.74 -5.91
C PRO A 715 -11.47 -51.90 -6.19
N ALA A 716 -11.87 -51.57 -7.42
CA ALA A 716 -13.26 -51.68 -7.87
C ALA A 716 -13.69 -53.14 -8.01
N SER A 717 -12.76 -54.01 -8.39
CA SER A 717 -12.94 -55.46 -8.44
C SER A 717 -11.60 -56.17 -8.23
N ILE A 718 -11.64 -57.47 -8.00
CA ILE A 718 -10.46 -58.33 -8.04
C ILE A 718 -10.72 -59.36 -9.13
N GLU A 719 -9.88 -59.37 -10.16
CA GLU A 719 -9.91 -60.38 -11.21
C GLU A 719 -9.06 -61.57 -10.80
N LEU A 720 -9.66 -62.76 -10.83
CA LEU A 720 -8.98 -64.01 -10.60
C LEU A 720 -8.88 -64.77 -11.92
N THR A 721 -7.66 -64.93 -12.41
CA THR A 721 -7.37 -65.66 -13.64
C THR A 721 -6.79 -67.02 -13.32
N PRO A 722 -7.56 -68.11 -13.49
CA PRO A 722 -7.05 -69.46 -13.32
C PRO A 722 -6.18 -69.87 -14.53
N GLY A 723 -5.06 -70.50 -14.25
CA GLY A 723 -4.17 -71.15 -15.22
C GLY A 723 -3.94 -72.61 -14.86
N TYR A 724 -3.27 -73.37 -15.73
CA TYR A 724 -2.96 -74.78 -15.46
C TYR A 724 -2.01 -74.88 -14.26
N PHE A 725 -2.51 -75.37 -13.12
CA PHE A 725 -1.81 -75.37 -11.82
C PHE A 725 -1.36 -73.98 -11.33
N GLN A 726 -2.09 -72.91 -11.70
CA GLN A 726 -1.77 -71.53 -11.31
C GLN A 726 -3.04 -70.72 -11.03
N ILE A 727 -2.98 -69.77 -10.11
CA ILE A 727 -3.99 -68.71 -9.97
C ILE A 727 -3.30 -67.36 -9.88
N THR A 728 -3.87 -66.35 -10.54
CA THR A 728 -3.41 -64.95 -10.46
C THR A 728 -4.55 -64.06 -10.01
N ALA A 729 -4.31 -63.26 -8.98
CA ALA A 729 -5.22 -62.24 -8.46
C ALA A 729 -4.71 -60.85 -8.86
N VAL A 730 -5.54 -60.10 -9.58
CA VAL A 730 -5.26 -58.72 -10.03
C VAL A 730 -6.34 -57.79 -9.48
N PRO A 731 -6.02 -56.94 -8.49
CA PRO A 731 -6.93 -55.88 -8.06
C PRO A 731 -7.04 -54.80 -9.15
N VAL A 732 -8.26 -54.54 -9.62
CA VAL A 732 -8.53 -53.57 -10.68
C VAL A 732 -9.04 -52.28 -10.08
N LEU A 733 -8.35 -51.16 -10.35
CA LEU A 733 -8.77 -49.83 -9.94
C LEU A 733 -9.81 -49.25 -10.91
N ALA A 734 -10.78 -48.48 -10.37
CA ALA A 734 -11.74 -47.74 -11.21
C ALA A 734 -11.05 -46.70 -12.11
N VAL A 735 -9.93 -46.15 -11.65
CA VAL A 735 -9.02 -45.29 -12.42
C VAL A 735 -7.62 -45.89 -12.29
N TYR A 736 -7.03 -46.28 -13.42
CA TYR A 736 -5.72 -46.93 -13.43
C TYR A 736 -4.65 -46.02 -12.79
N ASP A 737 -3.99 -46.53 -11.74
CA ASP A 737 -2.82 -45.90 -11.11
C ASP A 737 -1.67 -46.93 -11.05
N PRO A 738 -0.60 -46.75 -11.84
CA PRO A 738 0.50 -47.70 -11.90
C PRO A 738 1.40 -47.69 -10.66
N THR A 739 1.22 -46.74 -9.73
CA THR A 739 2.06 -46.59 -8.54
C THR A 739 1.51 -47.34 -7.32
N VAL A 740 0.27 -47.80 -7.37
CA VAL A 740 -0.39 -48.52 -6.28
C VAL A 740 0.09 -49.97 -6.21
N GLN A 741 0.44 -50.41 -5.01
CA GLN A 741 0.75 -51.81 -4.68
C GLN A 741 -0.25 -52.33 -3.66
N TYR A 742 -0.58 -53.61 -3.74
CA TYR A 742 -1.50 -54.28 -2.82
C TYR A 742 -0.77 -55.33 -2.01
N GLU A 743 -1.18 -55.47 -0.76
CA GLU A 743 -0.81 -56.62 0.06
C GLU A 743 -1.80 -57.75 -0.17
N PHE A 744 -1.28 -58.96 -0.38
CA PHE A 744 -2.10 -60.15 -0.57
C PHE A 744 -2.02 -61.00 0.68
N TRP A 745 -3.19 -61.37 1.20
CA TRP A 745 -3.36 -62.15 2.41
C TRP A 745 -4.28 -63.34 2.13
N PHE A 746 -3.98 -64.50 2.71
CA PHE A 746 -4.77 -65.72 2.55
C PHE A 746 -5.28 -66.25 3.88
N SER A 747 -6.58 -66.50 3.98
CA SER A 747 -7.17 -67.25 5.07
C SER A 747 -8.12 -68.31 4.53
N GLU A 748 -8.15 -69.49 5.15
CA GLU A 748 -9.07 -70.57 4.78
C GLU A 748 -10.53 -70.23 5.16
N LYS A 749 -10.72 -69.35 6.16
CA LYS A 749 -12.03 -68.88 6.59
C LYS A 749 -12.19 -67.42 6.19
N ARG A 750 -13.39 -67.05 5.73
CA ARG A 750 -13.70 -65.68 5.35
C ARG A 750 -13.58 -64.76 6.57
N ILE A 751 -12.69 -63.78 6.47
CA ILE A 751 -12.55 -62.69 7.44
C ILE A 751 -13.53 -61.58 7.03
N THR A 752 -14.33 -61.07 7.96
CA THR A 752 -15.32 -60.01 7.70
C THR A 752 -14.87 -58.65 8.25
N ASP A 753 -13.97 -58.63 9.23
CA ASP A 753 -13.33 -57.44 9.78
C ASP A 753 -11.88 -57.35 9.30
N THR A 754 -11.55 -56.29 8.56
CA THR A 754 -10.21 -56.05 8.02
C THR A 754 -9.13 -55.95 9.09
N ALA A 755 -9.47 -55.54 10.32
CA ALA A 755 -8.50 -55.46 11.42
C ALA A 755 -7.97 -56.84 11.86
N GLN A 756 -8.66 -57.93 11.51
CA GLN A 756 -8.25 -59.29 11.87
C GLN A 756 -7.33 -59.95 10.84
N VAL A 757 -7.11 -59.32 9.68
CA VAL A 757 -6.35 -59.90 8.56
C VAL A 757 -4.90 -60.20 8.98
N GLU A 758 -4.22 -59.27 9.65
CA GLU A 758 -2.82 -59.45 10.07
C GLU A 758 -2.61 -60.56 11.11
N THR A 759 -3.67 -60.94 11.83
CA THR A 759 -3.61 -61.96 12.91
C THR A 759 -4.14 -63.33 12.47
N SER A 760 -5.06 -63.35 11.50
CA SER A 760 -5.85 -64.54 11.13
C SER A 760 -5.67 -64.98 9.67
N ALA A 761 -4.86 -64.26 8.89
CA ALA A 761 -4.49 -64.61 7.52
C ALA A 761 -2.96 -64.73 7.38
N ARG A 762 -2.53 -65.60 6.47
CA ARG A 762 -1.13 -65.71 6.06
C ARG A 762 -0.82 -64.64 5.01
N TYR A 763 0.19 -63.82 5.29
CA TYR A 763 0.74 -62.89 4.31
C TYR A 763 1.35 -63.63 3.11
N LEU A 764 0.99 -63.21 1.89
CA LEU A 764 1.42 -63.83 0.64
C LEU A 764 2.42 -62.98 -0.16
N GLY A 765 2.51 -61.67 0.14
CA GLY A 765 3.42 -60.72 -0.49
C GLY A 765 2.75 -59.41 -0.90
N THR A 766 3.56 -58.48 -1.39
CA THR A 766 3.11 -57.18 -1.95
C THR A 766 3.40 -57.13 -3.44
N GLY A 767 2.45 -56.63 -4.23
CA GLY A 767 2.60 -56.50 -5.68
C GLY A 767 1.44 -55.75 -6.32
N SER A 768 1.54 -55.45 -7.61
CA SER A 768 0.39 -55.02 -8.43
C SER A 768 -0.55 -56.20 -8.77
N GLN A 769 -0.03 -57.42 -8.68
CA GLN A 769 -0.75 -58.68 -8.79
C GLN A 769 -0.08 -59.72 -7.91
N TRP A 770 -0.81 -60.79 -7.60
CA TRP A 770 -0.25 -61.95 -6.94
C TRP A 770 -0.54 -63.23 -7.72
N SER A 771 0.50 -63.99 -8.01
CA SER A 771 0.40 -65.27 -8.71
C SER A 771 1.04 -66.37 -7.89
N VAL A 772 0.42 -67.55 -7.89
CA VAL A 772 0.98 -68.75 -7.28
C VAL A 772 0.81 -69.93 -8.23
N SER A 773 1.84 -70.77 -8.35
CA SER A 773 1.84 -71.97 -9.19
C SER A 773 2.25 -73.21 -8.37
N GLY A 774 1.61 -74.35 -8.63
CA GLY A 774 1.87 -75.58 -7.89
C GLY A 774 0.85 -76.71 -8.15
N PRO A 775 1.28 -77.98 -8.01
CA PRO A 775 0.45 -79.15 -8.33
C PRO A 775 -0.78 -79.32 -7.42
N HIS A 776 -0.85 -78.58 -6.31
CA HIS A 776 -1.93 -78.63 -5.33
C HIS A 776 -2.89 -77.42 -5.41
N ILE A 777 -2.74 -76.55 -6.41
CA ILE A 777 -3.61 -75.39 -6.60
C ILE A 777 -4.83 -75.82 -7.40
N LYS A 778 -6.01 -75.67 -6.81
CA LYS A 778 -7.32 -75.90 -7.46
C LYS A 778 -8.00 -74.53 -7.67
N PRO A 779 -8.59 -74.27 -8.86
CA PRO A 779 -9.27 -73.01 -9.13
C PRO A 779 -10.40 -72.72 -8.17
#